data_AF-A0A2V9RLN3-F1
#
_entry.id   AF-A0A2V9RLN3-F1
#
_cell.length_a   1.000
_cell.length_b   1.000
_cell.length_c   1.000
_cell.angle_alpha   90.00
_cell.angle_beta   90.00
_cell.angle_gamma   90.00
#
_symmetry.space_group_name_H-M   'P 1'
#
loop_
_entity.id
_entity.type
_entity.pdbx_description
1 polymer ?
#
loop_
_entity_poly.entity_id
_entity_poly.type
_entity_poly.pdbx_seq_one_letter_code
_entity_poly.pdbx_strand_id
1 'polypeptide(L)'
;MSRSLWPGLPVSLARLGAEVQKVFEGPLLDYAEYLRVRGLPQEPKIINDPIWHTIRVESWELAILDSPLIQRLRNIRQLGLAGLVYPAAGYSRFEHTIGTLYQTQRVVESINRNARARRARTQQLVQDPIPQSDEVLLRIAAIMHDVGHCFLSHVSERAMHQLQLDDGPTKMETALRDAEEYFGSSKRPSVGELLSALITLLPEFGEVLDMAQVPFWQSKTDHLVEAVAKLIVRGRFHDRPFMNEIISGALDVDKLDYMSRDCYMAGLAVPIDVERLLEKMCTVTVPAKTVPDYIESPGVVPDEAVQVLAVQRGGARAFEDLVVSRVLLYEKLYNHQKVRAAEGAVLNALQLLQKDDGEFRKISTYLKLSESPFLEGDWPRAANPTDDIEVSQGIIANIRLRTTFVRAFAFGPELISKPKKKTLPWRKLSRLVTRLSSDSTAFRAEVRKTAQLYMETSGQPPLAKKLRDAHIVIDLPDVQGIAEKTKFFVGDEDTGVVPYNQMFRVEKWSEAYESQKLIGYVFCPIEYRLAVHLAFRDVVRKKCKLSFGTLSSQLAKINPQEIEKFAAKLRSRRIETLAAPIPKALLERQKYLNTRAPKAITLSAYDSVLGELEARFRSYRSDSGGEITKQKIVEWLLQFNNEDVPSTLRILEHVRFWDRTAIMDAFSIGLEHLGKDVLEAQWVPLGGATTSSHLLNYLLPDLAKLGNCPKNVLGSASELQPGDKIVFYDENVYSASQSRTVFQQWFGVPRNKWFVNESHVQKLPATKLSILKKARVYFLFVIGRRDGLTTLTELVTGLLGHENVQGHIVAPDEMSCFRAAAGVFEDNASMAKARQAFEWAGRKALADKRDRWGAKKIETRLLGYGNPGGLNVFFYNVPTSTVTALWQSSQKSSWMALFPRRRRE
;
A
#
# COMPACT_ATOMS: atom_id res chain seq x y z
N MET A 1 -24.89 -41.61 27.18
CA MET A 1 -23.44 -41.74 26.98
C MET A 1 -23.10 -40.94 25.74
N SER A 2 -22.05 -40.12 25.76
CA SER A 2 -21.66 -39.32 24.60
C SER A 2 -21.28 -40.23 23.43
N ARG A 3 -21.64 -39.86 22.21
CA ARG A 3 -21.35 -40.67 21.01
C ARG A 3 -19.85 -40.72 20.75
N SER A 4 -19.37 -41.84 20.22
CA SER A 4 -17.96 -41.97 19.85
C SER A 4 -17.60 -40.93 18.77
N LEU A 5 -16.46 -40.27 18.95
CA LEU A 5 -15.87 -39.38 17.94
C LEU A 5 -15.58 -40.12 16.63
N TRP A 6 -15.38 -39.33 15.57
CA TRP A 6 -15.00 -39.82 14.26
C TRP A 6 -13.81 -40.79 14.33
N PRO A 7 -13.90 -42.00 13.75
CA PRO A 7 -12.88 -43.02 13.87
C PRO A 7 -11.60 -42.64 13.11
N GLY A 8 -10.46 -43.11 13.61
CA GLY A 8 -9.17 -42.96 12.93
C GLY A 8 -8.55 -41.56 13.01
N LEU A 9 -9.14 -40.62 13.76
CA LEU A 9 -8.50 -39.33 14.02
C LEU A 9 -7.18 -39.52 14.79
N PRO A 10 -6.10 -38.81 14.40
CA PRO A 10 -4.89 -38.69 15.21
C PRO A 10 -5.22 -38.20 16.62
N VAL A 11 -4.40 -38.57 17.61
CA VAL A 11 -4.65 -38.26 19.03
C VAL A 11 -4.87 -36.77 19.28
N SER A 12 -4.12 -35.91 18.59
CA SER A 12 -4.27 -34.44 18.69
C SER A 12 -5.63 -33.96 18.17
N LEU A 13 -6.10 -34.49 17.04
CA LEU A 13 -7.38 -34.15 16.42
C LEU A 13 -8.56 -34.72 17.21
N ALA A 14 -8.45 -35.96 17.70
CA ALA A 14 -9.46 -36.58 18.54
C ALA A 14 -9.70 -35.77 19.83
N ARG A 15 -8.63 -35.23 20.44
CA ARG A 15 -8.74 -34.36 21.63
C ARG A 15 -9.46 -33.05 21.33
N LEU A 16 -9.11 -32.39 20.22
CA LEU A 16 -9.82 -31.19 19.78
C LEU A 16 -11.29 -31.50 19.46
N GLY A 17 -11.54 -32.61 18.76
CA GLY A 17 -12.88 -33.11 18.47
C GLY A 17 -13.70 -33.34 19.74
N ALA A 18 -13.10 -33.90 20.80
CA ALA A 18 -13.76 -34.07 22.09
C ALA A 18 -14.13 -32.72 22.74
N GLU A 19 -13.26 -31.70 22.65
CA GLU A 19 -13.58 -30.36 23.15
C GLU A 19 -14.71 -29.70 22.36
N VAL A 20 -14.68 -29.83 21.03
CA VAL A 20 -15.71 -29.34 20.12
C VAL A 20 -17.05 -30.02 20.39
N GLN A 21 -17.07 -31.35 20.52
CA GLN A 21 -18.28 -32.15 20.80
C GLN A 21 -18.91 -31.73 22.12
N LYS A 22 -18.13 -31.49 23.18
CA LYS A 22 -18.64 -30.98 24.48
C LYS A 22 -19.40 -29.65 24.37
N VAL A 23 -19.10 -28.83 23.35
CA VAL A 23 -19.81 -27.56 23.13
C VAL A 23 -21.12 -27.78 22.39
N PHE A 24 -21.14 -28.66 21.40
CA PHE A 24 -22.21 -28.72 20.41
C PHE A 24 -23.12 -29.96 20.48
N GLU A 25 -22.72 -31.02 21.18
CA GLU A 25 -23.47 -32.29 21.27
C GLU A 25 -24.93 -32.07 21.70
N GLY A 26 -25.15 -31.46 22.87
CA GLY A 26 -26.50 -31.19 23.40
C GLY A 26 -27.34 -30.34 22.44
N PRO A 27 -26.89 -29.12 22.06
CA PRO A 27 -27.62 -28.26 21.14
C PRO A 27 -27.96 -28.93 19.79
N LEU A 28 -27.04 -29.72 19.22
CA LEU A 28 -27.26 -30.41 17.96
C LEU A 28 -28.28 -31.53 18.08
N LEU A 29 -28.23 -32.33 19.15
CA LEU A 29 -29.20 -33.39 19.40
C LEU A 29 -30.60 -32.83 19.65
N ASP A 30 -30.71 -31.75 20.45
CA ASP A 30 -31.98 -31.06 20.69
C ASP A 30 -32.56 -30.52 19.37
N TYR A 31 -31.71 -29.98 18.50
CA TYR A 31 -32.11 -29.47 17.20
C TYR A 31 -32.49 -30.57 16.21
N ALA A 32 -31.77 -31.70 16.20
CA ALA A 32 -32.12 -32.87 15.38
C ALA A 32 -33.48 -33.46 15.80
N GLU A 33 -33.75 -33.55 17.11
CA GLU A 33 -35.06 -33.96 17.62
C GLU A 33 -36.17 -32.95 17.23
N TYR A 34 -35.86 -31.66 17.30
CA TYR A 34 -36.78 -30.63 16.83
C TYR A 34 -37.14 -30.80 15.35
N LEU A 35 -36.16 -31.05 14.48
CA LEU A 35 -36.41 -31.33 13.05
C LEU A 35 -37.20 -32.63 12.85
N ARG A 36 -36.96 -33.65 13.67
CA ARG A 36 -37.68 -34.92 13.64
C ARG A 36 -39.17 -34.74 13.97
N VAL A 37 -39.49 -33.89 14.93
CA VAL A 37 -40.88 -33.61 15.35
C VAL A 37 -41.57 -32.64 14.39
N ARG A 38 -40.90 -31.56 13.98
CA ARG A 38 -41.52 -30.48 13.17
C ARG A 38 -41.53 -30.79 11.67
N GLY A 39 -40.57 -31.59 11.20
CA GLY A 39 -40.28 -31.77 9.77
C GLY A 39 -39.59 -30.54 9.16
N LEU A 40 -39.18 -30.68 7.90
CA LEU A 40 -38.54 -29.61 7.14
C LEU A 40 -39.55 -28.54 6.72
N PRO A 41 -39.10 -27.28 6.56
CA PRO A 41 -39.91 -26.25 5.91
C PRO A 41 -40.42 -26.73 4.55
N GLN A 42 -41.72 -26.55 4.27
CA GLN A 42 -42.34 -27.02 3.02
C GLN A 42 -41.92 -26.17 1.80
N GLU A 43 -41.55 -24.91 2.02
CA GLU A 43 -41.17 -23.97 0.97
C GLU A 43 -39.76 -23.41 1.22
N PRO A 44 -39.03 -23.09 0.13
CA PRO A 44 -37.77 -22.36 0.22
C PRO A 44 -37.98 -20.98 0.84
N LYS A 45 -36.93 -20.43 1.46
CA LYS A 45 -36.97 -19.10 2.06
C LYS A 45 -36.22 -18.10 1.21
N ILE A 46 -36.76 -16.89 1.17
CA ILE A 46 -36.12 -15.74 0.52
C ILE A 46 -35.52 -14.85 1.61
N ILE A 47 -34.23 -14.60 1.52
CA ILE A 47 -33.47 -13.73 2.42
C ILE A 47 -33.00 -12.51 1.63
N ASN A 48 -33.21 -11.32 2.20
CA ASN A 48 -32.70 -10.09 1.60
C ASN A 48 -31.33 -9.75 2.19
N ASP A 49 -30.31 -9.70 1.33
CA ASP A 49 -28.93 -9.37 1.61
C ASP A 49 -28.58 -7.99 1.00
N PRO A 50 -27.85 -7.12 1.71
CA PRO A 50 -27.54 -5.77 1.20
C PRO A 50 -26.59 -5.76 0.00
N ILE A 51 -25.81 -6.82 -0.22
CA ILE A 51 -24.84 -6.94 -1.31
C ILE A 51 -25.45 -7.64 -2.51
N TRP A 52 -26.12 -8.77 -2.26
CA TRP A 52 -26.61 -9.68 -3.29
C TRP A 52 -28.12 -9.62 -3.51
N HIS A 53 -28.80 -8.74 -2.77
CA HIS A 53 -30.24 -8.54 -2.83
C HIS A 53 -31.00 -9.80 -2.43
N THR A 54 -31.70 -10.44 -3.37
CA THR A 54 -32.64 -11.52 -3.06
C THR A 54 -31.95 -12.88 -3.20
N ILE A 55 -31.69 -13.52 -2.06
CA ILE A 55 -31.09 -14.85 -1.99
C ILE A 55 -32.17 -15.88 -1.66
N ARG A 56 -32.29 -16.90 -2.50
CA ARG A 56 -33.14 -18.07 -2.25
C ARG A 56 -32.34 -19.15 -1.54
N VAL A 57 -32.91 -19.72 -0.48
CA VAL A 57 -32.34 -20.81 0.30
C VAL A 57 -33.34 -21.97 0.31
N GLU A 58 -32.90 -23.16 -0.07
CA GLU A 58 -33.75 -24.35 -0.15
C GLU A 58 -34.06 -24.91 1.26
N SER A 59 -35.16 -25.67 1.39
CA SER A 59 -35.62 -26.18 2.69
C SER A 59 -34.58 -27.01 3.45
N TRP A 60 -33.80 -27.82 2.73
CA TRP A 60 -32.74 -28.65 3.32
C TRP A 60 -31.54 -27.81 3.78
N GLU A 61 -31.25 -26.70 3.10
CA GLU A 61 -30.21 -25.74 3.49
C GLU A 61 -30.63 -24.93 4.70
N LEU A 62 -31.91 -24.56 4.77
CA LEU A 62 -32.46 -23.90 5.95
C LEU A 62 -32.33 -24.77 7.19
N ALA A 63 -32.50 -26.09 7.07
CA ALA A 63 -32.27 -26.99 8.20
C ALA A 63 -30.83 -26.89 8.72
N ILE A 64 -29.84 -26.70 7.84
CA ILE A 64 -28.44 -26.50 8.22
C ILE A 64 -28.20 -25.08 8.75
N LEU A 65 -28.73 -24.05 8.07
CA LEU A 65 -28.56 -22.64 8.46
C LEU A 65 -29.23 -22.30 9.79
N ASP A 66 -30.39 -22.90 10.09
CA ASP A 66 -31.12 -22.69 11.34
C ASP A 66 -30.55 -23.55 12.50
N SER A 67 -29.53 -24.37 12.23
CA SER A 67 -28.83 -25.12 13.27
C SER A 67 -28.12 -24.19 14.27
N PRO A 68 -27.96 -24.60 15.53
CA PRO A 68 -27.24 -23.82 16.53
C PRO A 68 -25.78 -23.54 16.15
N LEU A 69 -25.17 -24.37 15.29
CA LEU A 69 -23.83 -24.15 14.76
C LEU A 69 -23.73 -22.87 13.93
N ILE A 70 -24.63 -22.72 12.96
CA ILE A 70 -24.62 -21.59 12.03
C ILE A 70 -25.23 -20.35 12.68
N GLN A 71 -26.29 -20.49 13.48
CA GLN A 71 -26.90 -19.35 14.17
C GLN A 71 -25.95 -18.71 15.19
N ARG A 72 -24.98 -19.46 15.75
CA ARG A 72 -23.90 -18.92 16.58
C ARG A 72 -23.10 -17.83 15.87
N LEU A 73 -22.90 -17.96 14.55
CA LEU A 73 -22.10 -17.03 13.74
C LEU A 73 -22.68 -15.62 13.69
N ARG A 74 -23.96 -15.41 14.03
CA ARG A 74 -24.58 -14.08 14.17
C ARG A 74 -23.88 -13.20 15.21
N ASN A 75 -23.27 -13.84 16.20
CA ASN A 75 -22.59 -13.17 17.30
C ASN A 75 -21.06 -13.22 17.14
N ILE A 76 -20.57 -13.43 15.91
CA ILE A 76 -19.15 -13.41 15.57
C ILE A 76 -18.96 -12.43 14.41
N ARG A 77 -18.27 -11.32 14.65
CA ARG A 77 -18.03 -10.27 13.65
C ARG A 77 -16.99 -10.73 12.64
N GLN A 78 -17.28 -10.58 11.35
CA GLN A 78 -16.34 -10.95 10.27
C GLN A 78 -14.98 -10.24 10.47
N LEU A 79 -15.04 -8.92 10.63
CA LEU A 79 -13.86 -8.05 10.70
C LEU A 79 -13.38 -7.78 12.12
N GLY A 80 -13.84 -8.56 13.10
CA GLY A 80 -13.48 -8.44 14.51
C GLY A 80 -13.63 -7.01 15.04
N LEU A 81 -12.49 -6.34 15.27
CA LEU A 81 -12.42 -5.00 15.84
C LEU A 81 -12.42 -3.87 14.80
N ALA A 82 -12.50 -4.17 13.49
CA ALA A 82 -12.53 -3.14 12.45
C ALA A 82 -13.72 -2.19 12.60
N GLY A 83 -14.85 -2.67 13.14
CA GLY A 83 -16.03 -1.86 13.48
C GLY A 83 -15.72 -0.67 14.41
N LEU A 84 -14.62 -0.72 15.16
CA LEU A 84 -14.15 0.41 15.97
C LEU A 84 -13.63 1.58 15.13
N VAL A 85 -13.21 1.32 13.90
CA VAL A 85 -12.66 2.31 12.95
C VAL A 85 -13.64 2.60 11.82
N TYR A 86 -14.30 1.56 11.31
CA TYR A 86 -15.28 1.59 10.24
C TYR A 86 -16.65 1.21 10.82
N PRO A 87 -17.47 2.17 11.27
CA PRO A 87 -18.63 1.87 12.11
C PRO A 87 -19.68 0.96 11.47
N ALA A 88 -19.82 0.99 10.15
CA ALA A 88 -20.73 0.12 9.39
C ALA A 88 -20.16 -1.29 9.13
N ALA A 89 -18.85 -1.50 9.34
CA ALA A 89 -18.14 -2.76 9.15
C ALA A 89 -18.29 -3.70 10.37
N GLY A 90 -19.53 -3.84 10.87
CA GLY A 90 -19.89 -4.60 12.07
C GLY A 90 -20.72 -5.85 11.80
N TYR A 91 -20.85 -6.27 10.54
CA TYR A 91 -21.61 -7.46 10.15
C TYR A 91 -20.94 -8.76 10.64
N SER A 92 -21.74 -9.83 10.71
CA SER A 92 -21.31 -11.11 11.29
C SER A 92 -20.91 -12.12 10.23
N ARG A 93 -20.30 -13.23 10.67
CA ARG A 93 -19.97 -14.35 9.79
C ARG A 93 -21.23 -15.01 9.21
N PHE A 94 -22.38 -14.87 9.86
CA PHE A 94 -23.64 -15.42 9.36
C PHE A 94 -24.06 -14.79 8.01
N GLU A 95 -24.00 -13.46 7.88
CA GLU A 95 -24.33 -12.81 6.59
C GLU A 95 -23.34 -13.20 5.50
N HIS A 96 -22.06 -13.36 5.85
CA HIS A 96 -21.05 -13.87 4.94
C HIS A 96 -21.35 -15.31 4.49
N THR A 97 -21.69 -16.22 5.41
CA THR A 97 -22.07 -17.61 5.09
C THR A 97 -23.22 -17.68 4.06
N ILE A 98 -24.25 -16.84 4.22
CA ILE A 98 -25.35 -16.76 3.25
C ILE A 98 -24.86 -16.26 1.90
N GLY A 99 -24.02 -15.23 1.90
CA GLY A 99 -23.40 -14.72 0.69
C GLY A 99 -22.55 -15.76 -0.04
N THR A 100 -21.73 -16.52 0.69
CA THR A 100 -20.88 -17.58 0.14
C THR A 100 -21.71 -18.74 -0.42
N LEU A 101 -22.83 -19.10 0.22
CA LEU A 101 -23.82 -20.05 -0.32
C LEU A 101 -24.37 -19.54 -1.66
N TYR A 102 -24.79 -18.27 -1.72
CA TYR A 102 -25.29 -17.66 -2.94
C TYR A 102 -24.23 -17.63 -4.06
N GLN A 103 -22.99 -17.25 -3.74
CA GLN A 103 -21.89 -17.26 -4.72
C GLN A 103 -21.60 -18.67 -5.24
N THR A 104 -21.67 -19.69 -4.38
CA THR A 104 -21.51 -21.09 -4.78
C THR A 104 -22.49 -21.47 -5.87
N GLN A 105 -23.76 -21.12 -5.70
CA GLN A 105 -24.78 -21.35 -6.72
C GLN A 105 -24.39 -20.74 -8.05
N ARG A 106 -24.02 -19.45 -8.03
CA ARG A 106 -23.73 -18.68 -9.25
C ARG A 106 -22.50 -19.17 -9.97
N VAL A 107 -21.47 -19.58 -9.23
CA VAL A 107 -20.26 -20.19 -9.77
C VAL A 107 -20.61 -21.50 -10.48
N VAL A 108 -21.35 -22.40 -9.81
CA VAL A 108 -21.78 -23.68 -10.40
C VAL A 108 -22.64 -23.48 -11.64
N GLU A 109 -23.65 -22.60 -11.56
CA GLU A 109 -24.51 -22.26 -12.68
C GLU A 109 -23.72 -21.70 -13.87
N SER A 110 -22.72 -20.85 -13.62
CA SER A 110 -21.90 -20.29 -14.67
C SER A 110 -21.01 -21.34 -15.34
N ILE A 111 -20.28 -22.14 -14.56
CA ILE A 111 -19.43 -23.22 -15.08
C ILE A 111 -20.29 -24.17 -15.92
N ASN A 112 -21.46 -24.56 -15.41
CA ASN A 112 -22.38 -25.45 -16.11
C ASN A 112 -22.93 -24.84 -17.39
N ARG A 113 -23.27 -23.55 -17.39
CA ARG A 113 -23.75 -22.82 -18.56
C ARG A 113 -22.68 -22.74 -19.64
N ASN A 114 -21.45 -22.38 -19.26
CA ASN A 114 -20.31 -22.28 -20.17
C ASN A 114 -19.93 -23.64 -20.76
N ALA A 115 -19.94 -24.71 -19.95
CA ALA A 115 -19.73 -26.08 -20.42
C ALA A 115 -20.81 -26.50 -21.45
N ARG A 116 -22.10 -26.24 -21.17
CA ARG A 116 -23.20 -26.55 -22.10
C ARG A 116 -23.11 -25.73 -23.40
N ALA A 117 -22.86 -24.42 -23.30
CA ALA A 117 -22.73 -23.54 -24.47
C ALA A 117 -21.59 -24.01 -25.38
N ARG A 118 -20.46 -24.43 -24.79
CA ARG A 118 -19.35 -25.00 -25.54
C ARG A 118 -19.72 -26.32 -26.21
N ARG A 119 -20.33 -27.25 -25.47
CA ARG A 119 -20.81 -28.53 -26.03
C ARG A 119 -21.73 -28.31 -27.23
N ALA A 120 -22.63 -27.33 -27.15
CA ALA A 120 -23.53 -26.98 -28.27
C ALA A 120 -22.76 -26.46 -29.50
N ARG A 121 -21.66 -25.72 -29.30
CA ARG A 121 -20.83 -25.18 -30.37
C ARG A 121 -19.86 -26.20 -30.99
N THR A 122 -19.21 -27.03 -30.18
CA THR A 122 -18.10 -27.91 -30.62
C THR A 122 -18.52 -29.36 -30.82
N GLN A 123 -19.69 -29.76 -30.34
CA GLN A 123 -20.16 -31.16 -30.27
C GLN A 123 -19.21 -32.10 -29.49
N GLN A 124 -18.23 -31.55 -28.74
CA GLN A 124 -17.29 -32.33 -27.95
C GLN A 124 -17.63 -32.26 -26.45
N LEU A 125 -17.42 -33.38 -25.76
CA LEU A 125 -17.65 -33.53 -24.31
C LEU A 125 -16.33 -33.37 -23.53
N VAL A 126 -15.69 -32.21 -23.63
CA VAL A 126 -14.39 -31.95 -22.98
C VAL A 126 -14.54 -31.34 -21.58
N GLN A 127 -15.65 -30.61 -21.34
CA GLN A 127 -15.98 -30.01 -20.04
C GLN A 127 -17.32 -30.56 -19.58
N ASP A 128 -17.31 -31.42 -18.56
CA ASP A 128 -18.54 -31.90 -17.96
C ASP A 128 -19.12 -30.83 -17.05
N PRO A 129 -20.45 -30.57 -17.12
CA PRO A 129 -21.14 -29.83 -16.08
C PRO A 129 -20.89 -30.49 -14.72
N ILE A 130 -20.72 -29.67 -13.69
CA ILE A 130 -20.73 -30.07 -12.27
C ILE A 130 -22.05 -30.79 -12.00
N PRO A 131 -22.02 -32.08 -11.61
CA PRO A 131 -23.20 -32.87 -11.24
C PRO A 131 -23.90 -32.30 -10.00
N GLN A 132 -25.19 -32.63 -9.85
CA GLN A 132 -25.98 -32.16 -8.71
C GLN A 132 -25.46 -32.68 -7.36
N SER A 133 -24.86 -33.86 -7.31
CA SER A 133 -24.19 -34.39 -6.11
C SER A 133 -23.02 -33.51 -5.66
N ASP A 134 -22.23 -33.04 -6.62
CA ASP A 134 -21.06 -32.18 -6.39
C ASP A 134 -21.49 -30.75 -6.03
N GLU A 135 -22.56 -30.26 -6.66
CA GLU A 135 -23.17 -28.98 -6.32
C GLU A 135 -23.64 -28.96 -4.86
N VAL A 136 -24.38 -29.97 -4.43
CA VAL A 136 -24.85 -30.10 -3.03
C VAL A 136 -23.68 -30.16 -2.07
N LEU A 137 -22.63 -30.92 -2.41
CA LEU A 137 -21.41 -31.00 -1.63
C LEU A 137 -20.73 -29.61 -1.48
N LEU A 138 -20.57 -28.87 -2.58
CA LEU A 138 -20.00 -27.52 -2.58
C LEU A 138 -20.85 -26.56 -1.74
N ARG A 139 -22.17 -26.65 -1.81
CA ARG A 139 -23.10 -25.78 -1.07
C ARG A 139 -23.02 -26.04 0.44
N ILE A 140 -22.93 -27.30 0.88
CA ILE A 140 -22.71 -27.62 2.30
C ILE A 140 -21.32 -27.14 2.75
N ALA A 141 -20.28 -27.36 1.94
CA ALA A 141 -18.94 -26.87 2.24
C ALA A 141 -18.91 -25.34 2.38
N ALA A 142 -19.60 -24.61 1.51
CA ALA A 142 -19.74 -23.16 1.60
C ALA A 142 -20.46 -22.70 2.88
N ILE A 143 -21.50 -23.42 3.33
CA ILE A 143 -22.17 -23.13 4.60
C ILE A 143 -21.23 -23.37 5.79
N MET A 144 -20.45 -24.46 5.74
CA MET A 144 -19.67 -24.95 6.87
C MET A 144 -18.25 -24.39 6.95
N HIS A 145 -17.70 -23.78 5.89
CA HIS A 145 -16.27 -23.40 5.85
C HIS A 145 -15.82 -22.50 7.01
N ASP A 146 -16.73 -21.63 7.47
CA ASP A 146 -16.47 -20.60 8.48
C ASP A 146 -17.01 -20.95 9.89
N VAL A 147 -17.66 -22.11 10.04
CA VAL A 147 -18.34 -22.50 11.28
C VAL A 147 -17.39 -22.65 12.48
N GLY A 148 -16.12 -22.91 12.22
CA GLY A 148 -15.05 -23.06 13.22
C GLY A 148 -14.47 -21.75 13.74
N HIS A 149 -14.85 -20.59 13.18
CA HIS A 149 -14.38 -19.31 13.71
C HIS A 149 -14.94 -19.02 15.12
N CYS A 150 -14.15 -18.31 15.91
CA CYS A 150 -14.47 -17.90 17.28
C CYS A 150 -14.62 -16.38 17.37
N PHE A 151 -15.04 -15.86 18.52
CA PHE A 151 -15.19 -14.42 18.77
C PHE A 151 -13.93 -13.64 18.38
N LEU A 152 -14.08 -12.45 17.80
CA LEU A 152 -13.00 -11.62 17.25
C LEU A 152 -12.27 -12.25 16.06
N SER A 153 -12.83 -13.31 15.46
CA SER A 153 -12.38 -13.91 14.21
C SER A 153 -10.87 -14.21 14.21
N HIS A 154 -10.08 -13.57 13.34
CA HIS A 154 -8.65 -13.84 13.24
C HIS A 154 -7.83 -13.45 14.49
N VAL A 155 -8.36 -12.59 15.38
CA VAL A 155 -7.64 -12.19 16.60
C VAL A 155 -7.57 -13.35 17.58
N SER A 156 -8.71 -14.00 17.88
CA SER A 156 -8.73 -15.18 18.74
C SER A 156 -7.98 -16.34 18.10
N GLU A 157 -8.06 -16.47 16.78
CA GLU A 157 -7.36 -17.53 16.03
C GLU A 157 -5.85 -17.46 16.24
N ARG A 158 -5.27 -16.25 16.17
CA ARG A 158 -3.85 -16.01 16.45
C ARG A 158 -3.47 -16.35 17.90
N ALA A 159 -4.38 -16.13 18.85
CA ALA A 159 -4.17 -16.53 20.24
C ALA A 159 -4.22 -18.06 20.37
N MET A 160 -5.16 -18.72 19.70
CA MET A 160 -5.33 -20.17 19.73
C MET A 160 -4.15 -20.94 19.11
N HIS A 161 -3.49 -20.37 18.10
CA HIS A 161 -2.29 -20.96 17.49
C HIS A 161 -1.15 -21.21 18.51
N GLN A 162 -1.14 -20.50 19.63
CA GLN A 162 -0.11 -20.63 20.68
C GLN A 162 -0.54 -21.54 21.83
N LEU A 163 -1.75 -22.10 21.80
CA LEU A 163 -2.29 -22.93 22.87
C LEU A 163 -1.56 -24.28 22.99
N GLN A 164 -1.41 -24.69 24.24
CA GLN A 164 -1.19 -26.08 24.62
C GLN A 164 -2.55 -26.72 24.82
N LEU A 165 -2.76 -27.90 24.23
CA LEU A 165 -4.07 -28.55 24.19
C LEU A 165 -4.34 -29.41 25.44
N ASP A 166 -3.32 -29.64 26.27
CA ASP A 166 -3.37 -30.42 27.51
C ASP A 166 -2.25 -30.01 28.49
N ASP A 167 -2.19 -30.63 29.67
CA ASP A 167 -1.05 -30.56 30.61
C ASP A 167 0.21 -31.28 30.07
N GLY A 168 0.17 -31.75 28.80
CA GLY A 168 1.24 -32.45 28.09
C GLY A 168 1.95 -31.58 27.06
N PRO A 169 2.78 -32.17 26.18
CA PRO A 169 3.56 -31.41 25.20
C PRO A 169 2.77 -31.06 23.92
N THR A 170 1.49 -31.43 23.81
CA THR A 170 0.74 -31.30 22.55
C THR A 170 0.31 -29.85 22.32
N LYS A 171 0.79 -29.27 21.22
CA LYS A 171 0.48 -27.88 20.83
C LYS A 171 -0.54 -27.85 19.70
N MET A 172 -1.24 -26.72 19.55
CA MET A 172 -2.09 -26.47 18.38
C MET A 172 -1.33 -26.71 17.06
N GLU A 173 -0.06 -26.29 16.99
CA GLU A 173 0.83 -26.56 15.84
C GLU A 173 0.94 -28.04 15.48
N THR A 174 0.95 -28.94 16.46
CA THR A 174 0.95 -30.39 16.23
C THR A 174 -0.36 -30.83 15.61
N ALA A 175 -1.50 -30.35 16.13
CA ALA A 175 -2.80 -30.66 15.56
C ALA A 175 -2.95 -30.15 14.12
N LEU A 176 -2.47 -28.95 13.81
CA LEU A 176 -2.50 -28.41 12.44
C LEU A 176 -1.67 -29.26 11.47
N ARG A 177 -0.51 -29.77 11.91
CA ARG A 177 0.32 -30.69 11.12
C ARG A 177 -0.35 -32.05 10.95
N ASP A 178 -0.91 -32.60 12.02
CA ASP A 178 -1.59 -33.90 11.97
C ASP A 178 -2.85 -33.81 11.09
N ALA A 179 -3.52 -32.65 11.03
CA ALA A 179 -4.62 -32.39 10.09
C ALA A 179 -4.15 -32.29 8.64
N GLU A 180 -3.05 -31.58 8.38
CA GLU A 180 -2.42 -31.50 7.06
C GLU A 180 -2.15 -32.90 6.49
N GLU A 181 -1.59 -33.79 7.31
CA GLU A 181 -1.31 -35.18 6.95
C GLU A 181 -2.58 -36.03 6.83
N TYR A 182 -3.46 -36.00 7.84
CA TYR A 182 -4.67 -36.83 7.90
C TYR A 182 -5.64 -36.56 6.73
N PHE A 183 -5.88 -35.28 6.42
CA PHE A 183 -6.78 -34.90 5.33
C PHE A 183 -6.09 -34.87 3.96
N GLY A 184 -4.77 -35.07 3.89
CA GLY A 184 -3.99 -34.92 2.66
C GLY A 184 -4.12 -33.51 2.08
N SER A 185 -4.02 -32.50 2.94
CA SER A 185 -4.27 -31.10 2.58
C SER A 185 -3.15 -30.57 1.69
N SER A 186 -3.48 -29.86 0.61
CA SER A 186 -2.47 -29.22 -0.27
C SER A 186 -1.69 -28.11 0.43
N LYS A 187 -2.26 -27.58 1.51
CA LYS A 187 -1.64 -26.58 2.39
C LYS A 187 -2.15 -26.81 3.79
N ARG A 188 -1.27 -26.63 4.79
CA ARG A 188 -1.66 -26.63 6.20
C ARG A 188 -2.90 -25.77 6.47
N PRO A 189 -3.95 -26.35 7.10
CA PRO A 189 -5.16 -25.61 7.42
C PRO A 189 -4.92 -24.54 8.47
N SER A 190 -5.77 -23.52 8.48
CA SER A 190 -5.87 -22.55 9.57
C SER A 190 -6.55 -23.18 10.80
N VAL A 191 -6.52 -22.51 11.96
CA VAL A 191 -7.23 -23.04 13.15
C VAL A 191 -8.74 -22.99 12.91
N GLY A 192 -9.24 -21.95 12.25
CA GLY A 192 -10.65 -21.86 11.87
C GLY A 192 -11.08 -23.02 10.96
N GLU A 193 -10.31 -23.30 9.91
CA GLU A 193 -10.56 -24.40 8.97
C GLU A 193 -10.52 -25.77 9.66
N LEU A 194 -9.54 -26.00 10.54
CA LEU A 194 -9.46 -27.23 11.32
C LEU A 194 -10.70 -27.41 12.20
N LEU A 195 -11.11 -26.37 12.93
CA LEU A 195 -12.29 -26.44 13.77
C LEU A 195 -13.56 -26.64 12.94
N SER A 196 -13.69 -25.99 11.78
CA SER A 196 -14.81 -26.20 10.84
C SER A 196 -14.89 -27.66 10.38
N ALA A 197 -13.75 -28.27 10.02
CA ALA A 197 -13.70 -29.69 9.65
C ALA A 197 -14.05 -30.62 10.83
N LEU A 198 -13.54 -30.37 12.03
CA LEU A 198 -13.86 -31.18 13.21
C LEU A 198 -15.34 -31.04 13.61
N ILE A 199 -15.93 -29.85 13.51
CA ILE A 199 -17.38 -29.63 13.70
C ILE A 199 -18.19 -30.41 12.67
N THR A 200 -17.74 -30.42 11.41
CA THR A 200 -18.40 -31.17 10.33
C THR A 200 -18.35 -32.68 10.58
N LEU A 201 -17.26 -33.20 11.14
CA LEU A 201 -17.11 -34.63 11.47
C LEU A 201 -17.85 -35.07 12.74
N LEU A 202 -18.58 -34.19 13.42
CA LEU A 202 -19.36 -34.58 14.59
C LEU A 202 -20.50 -35.52 14.20
N PRO A 203 -20.70 -36.65 14.92
CA PRO A 203 -21.81 -37.56 14.65
C PRO A 203 -23.18 -36.89 14.85
N GLU A 204 -23.29 -35.92 15.75
CA GLU A 204 -24.52 -35.15 15.98
C GLU A 204 -24.84 -34.21 14.81
N PHE A 205 -23.82 -33.71 14.10
CA PHE A 205 -24.05 -32.96 12.86
C PHE A 205 -24.49 -33.88 11.73
N GLY A 206 -23.95 -35.11 11.67
CA GLY A 206 -24.44 -36.15 10.76
C GLY A 206 -25.95 -36.40 10.91
N GLU A 207 -26.47 -36.45 12.14
CA GLU A 207 -27.92 -36.55 12.36
C GLU A 207 -28.71 -35.37 11.80
N VAL A 208 -28.17 -34.15 11.94
CA VAL A 208 -28.82 -32.96 11.36
C VAL A 208 -28.88 -33.08 9.84
N LEU A 209 -27.83 -33.58 9.19
CA LEU A 209 -27.83 -33.83 7.74
C LEU A 209 -28.81 -34.93 7.33
N ASP A 210 -28.94 -36.00 8.12
CA ASP A 210 -29.94 -37.05 7.90
C ASP A 210 -31.36 -36.45 7.95
N MET A 211 -31.64 -35.61 8.95
CA MET A 211 -32.93 -34.94 9.09
C MET A 211 -33.17 -33.87 8.00
N ALA A 212 -32.09 -33.23 7.52
CA ALA A 212 -32.13 -32.26 6.42
C ALA A 212 -32.53 -32.88 5.08
N GLN A 213 -32.44 -34.21 4.93
CA GLN A 213 -32.78 -34.94 3.70
C GLN A 213 -32.04 -34.36 2.48
N VAL A 214 -30.72 -34.24 2.61
CA VAL A 214 -29.83 -33.65 1.61
C VAL A 214 -30.09 -34.29 0.22
N PRO A 215 -30.52 -33.52 -0.79
CA PRO A 215 -30.93 -34.08 -2.07
C PRO A 215 -29.72 -34.50 -2.90
N PHE A 216 -29.93 -35.36 -3.90
CA PHE A 216 -28.93 -35.79 -4.89
C PHE A 216 -27.67 -36.49 -4.34
N TRP A 217 -27.58 -36.69 -3.02
CA TRP A 217 -26.53 -37.48 -2.37
C TRP A 217 -27.03 -38.90 -2.09
N GLN A 218 -26.40 -39.90 -2.70
CA GLN A 218 -26.83 -41.31 -2.61
C GLN A 218 -25.98 -42.14 -1.63
N SER A 219 -24.80 -41.64 -1.26
CA SER A 219 -23.90 -42.32 -0.33
C SER A 219 -24.34 -42.11 1.12
N LYS A 220 -23.73 -42.87 2.04
CA LYS A 220 -23.95 -42.67 3.49
C LYS A 220 -23.55 -41.25 3.91
N THR A 221 -24.20 -40.73 4.94
CA THR A 221 -23.92 -39.42 5.53
C THR A 221 -22.50 -39.30 6.04
N ASP A 222 -21.90 -40.39 6.54
CA ASP A 222 -20.48 -40.44 6.90
C ASP A 222 -19.57 -40.02 5.73
N HIS A 223 -19.85 -40.49 4.51
CA HIS A 223 -19.07 -40.09 3.34
C HIS A 223 -19.29 -38.61 3.00
N LEU A 224 -20.49 -38.07 3.25
CA LEU A 224 -20.80 -36.65 3.01
C LEU A 224 -20.02 -35.75 3.98
N VAL A 225 -20.05 -36.04 5.28
CA VAL A 225 -19.33 -35.22 6.27
C VAL A 225 -17.82 -35.29 6.07
N GLU A 226 -17.28 -36.46 5.71
CA GLU A 226 -15.86 -36.60 5.37
C GLU A 226 -15.50 -35.78 4.14
N ALA A 227 -16.36 -35.79 3.12
CA ALA A 227 -16.20 -35.00 1.91
C ALA A 227 -16.13 -33.50 2.18
N VAL A 228 -17.12 -33.01 2.93
CA VAL A 228 -17.23 -31.59 3.30
C VAL A 228 -16.02 -31.18 4.13
N ALA A 229 -15.63 -31.98 5.12
CA ALA A 229 -14.47 -31.71 5.96
C ALA A 229 -13.18 -31.62 5.12
N LYS A 230 -12.97 -32.54 4.18
CA LYS A 230 -11.84 -32.51 3.24
C LYS A 230 -11.86 -31.26 2.36
N LEU A 231 -13.00 -30.85 1.81
CA LEU A 231 -13.09 -29.63 1.00
C LEU A 231 -12.70 -28.37 1.79
N ILE A 232 -13.16 -28.25 3.04
CA ILE A 232 -12.89 -27.09 3.92
C ILE A 232 -11.38 -26.93 4.18
N VAL A 233 -10.67 -28.03 4.43
CA VAL A 233 -9.22 -28.02 4.73
C VAL A 233 -8.35 -28.19 3.49
N ARG A 234 -8.93 -28.15 2.29
CA ARG A 234 -8.21 -28.36 1.01
C ARG A 234 -7.57 -29.75 0.88
N GLY A 235 -8.17 -30.74 1.52
CA GLY A 235 -7.87 -32.16 1.39
C GLY A 235 -8.39 -32.75 0.08
N ARG A 236 -7.86 -33.90 -0.32
CA ARG A 236 -8.33 -34.60 -1.53
C ARG A 236 -9.57 -35.41 -1.21
N PHE A 237 -10.69 -35.04 -1.83
CA PHE A 237 -11.93 -35.83 -1.79
C PHE A 237 -12.34 -36.42 -3.14
N HIS A 238 -11.98 -35.77 -4.25
CA HIS A 238 -12.45 -36.11 -5.58
C HIS A 238 -11.32 -36.02 -6.61
N ASP A 239 -11.44 -36.70 -7.75
CA ASP A 239 -10.52 -36.56 -8.92
C ASP A 239 -10.72 -35.23 -9.67
N ARG A 240 -11.36 -34.24 -9.04
CA ARG A 240 -11.67 -32.92 -9.57
C ARG A 240 -11.09 -31.84 -8.65
N PRO A 241 -9.81 -31.50 -8.78
CA PRO A 241 -9.14 -30.54 -7.89
C PRO A 241 -9.79 -29.16 -7.88
N PHE A 242 -10.44 -28.75 -8.98
CA PHE A 242 -11.16 -27.48 -9.07
C PHE A 242 -12.27 -27.31 -8.02
N MET A 243 -12.81 -28.39 -7.44
CA MET A 243 -13.82 -28.30 -6.38
C MET A 243 -13.25 -27.65 -5.11
N ASN A 244 -12.01 -27.99 -4.75
CA ASN A 244 -11.30 -27.31 -3.66
C ASN A 244 -11.06 -25.84 -4.01
N GLU A 245 -10.74 -25.54 -5.26
CA GLU A 245 -10.50 -24.16 -5.71
C GLU A 245 -11.74 -23.27 -5.61
N ILE A 246 -12.94 -23.83 -5.80
CA ILE A 246 -14.20 -23.08 -5.68
C ILE A 246 -14.43 -22.62 -4.23
N ILE A 247 -14.12 -23.45 -3.24
CA ILE A 247 -14.28 -23.12 -1.80
C ILE A 247 -13.08 -22.33 -1.28
N SER A 248 -11.87 -22.76 -1.62
CA SER A 248 -10.64 -22.12 -1.18
C SER A 248 -9.52 -22.20 -2.22
N GLY A 249 -9.43 -21.17 -3.05
CA GLY A 249 -8.50 -21.04 -4.16
C GLY A 249 -8.06 -19.59 -4.41
N ALA A 250 -7.48 -19.36 -5.59
CA ALA A 250 -7.13 -18.03 -6.06
C ALA A 250 -8.38 -17.18 -6.35
N LEU A 251 -9.42 -17.83 -6.89
CA LEU A 251 -10.74 -17.30 -7.16
C LEU A 251 -11.78 -18.25 -6.55
N ASP A 252 -12.30 -17.92 -5.38
CA ASP A 252 -13.25 -18.73 -4.63
C ASP A 252 -14.47 -17.93 -4.17
N VAL A 253 -15.51 -18.66 -3.78
CA VAL A 253 -16.80 -18.11 -3.32
C VAL A 253 -16.65 -17.25 -2.07
N ASP A 254 -15.69 -17.59 -1.20
CA ASP A 254 -15.33 -16.81 -0.01
C ASP A 254 -14.90 -15.39 -0.41
N LYS A 255 -13.90 -15.26 -1.29
CA LYS A 255 -13.43 -13.95 -1.80
C LYS A 255 -14.49 -13.18 -2.56
N LEU A 256 -15.31 -13.85 -3.35
CA LEU A 256 -16.37 -13.18 -4.11
C LEU A 256 -17.37 -12.50 -3.17
N ASP A 257 -17.71 -13.13 -2.04
CA ASP A 257 -18.53 -12.50 -1.01
C ASP A 257 -17.77 -11.47 -0.17
N TYR A 258 -16.77 -11.91 0.61
CA TYR A 258 -16.21 -11.06 1.67
C TYR A 258 -15.59 -9.80 1.10
N MET A 259 -14.94 -9.85 -0.07
CA MET A 259 -14.29 -8.65 -0.60
C MET A 259 -15.32 -7.61 -1.01
N SER A 260 -16.39 -8.03 -1.68
CA SER A 260 -17.50 -7.15 -2.08
C SER A 260 -18.21 -6.58 -0.85
N ARG A 261 -18.48 -7.45 0.13
CA ARG A 261 -19.15 -7.10 1.39
C ARG A 261 -18.31 -6.18 2.25
N ASP A 262 -17.03 -6.44 2.41
CA ASP A 262 -16.07 -5.60 3.14
C ASP A 262 -15.96 -4.22 2.52
N CYS A 263 -15.88 -4.14 1.19
CA CYS A 263 -15.85 -2.86 0.48
C CYS A 263 -17.11 -2.05 0.78
N TYR A 264 -18.28 -2.67 0.63
CA TYR A 264 -19.57 -2.02 0.87
C TYR A 264 -19.72 -1.57 2.33
N MET A 265 -19.47 -2.46 3.28
CA MET A 265 -19.67 -2.22 4.71
C MET A 265 -18.63 -1.26 5.30
N ALA A 266 -17.40 -1.23 4.76
CA ALA A 266 -16.39 -0.25 5.15
C ALA A 266 -16.50 1.10 4.40
N GLY A 267 -17.38 1.20 3.39
CA GLY A 267 -17.52 2.40 2.56
C GLY A 267 -16.30 2.66 1.66
N LEU A 268 -15.63 1.61 1.19
CA LEU A 268 -14.44 1.69 0.36
C LEU A 268 -14.79 1.51 -1.12
N ALA A 269 -14.52 2.52 -1.94
CA ALA A 269 -14.64 2.45 -3.40
C ALA A 269 -13.45 1.67 -3.99
N VAL A 270 -13.55 0.34 -3.97
CA VAL A 270 -12.56 -0.59 -4.50
C VAL A 270 -13.25 -1.45 -5.58
N PRO A 271 -12.74 -1.50 -6.83
CA PRO A 271 -13.46 -2.09 -7.96
C PRO A 271 -13.40 -3.62 -7.94
N ILE A 272 -14.55 -4.29 -7.87
CA ILE A 272 -14.65 -5.75 -7.98
C ILE A 272 -15.80 -6.09 -8.93
N ASP A 273 -15.48 -6.60 -10.11
CA ASP A 273 -16.48 -6.98 -11.11
C ASP A 273 -16.81 -8.48 -11.02
N VAL A 274 -17.56 -8.83 -9.96
CA VAL A 274 -17.99 -10.21 -9.70
C VAL A 274 -18.86 -10.76 -10.84
N GLU A 275 -19.73 -9.93 -11.42
CA GLU A 275 -20.61 -10.32 -12.53
C GLU A 275 -19.81 -10.76 -13.75
N ARG A 276 -18.78 -9.99 -14.12
CA ARG A 276 -17.91 -10.32 -15.25
C ARG A 276 -17.05 -11.56 -14.99
N LEU A 277 -16.59 -11.75 -13.76
CA LEU A 277 -15.88 -12.97 -13.36
C LEU A 277 -16.78 -14.19 -13.53
N LEU A 278 -17.97 -14.14 -12.94
CA LEU A 278 -18.95 -15.22 -13.00
C LEU A 278 -19.25 -15.57 -14.46
N GLU A 279 -19.63 -14.61 -15.30
CA GLU A 279 -19.93 -14.86 -16.73
C GLU A 279 -18.79 -15.54 -17.51
N LYS A 280 -17.55 -15.44 -17.02
CA LYS A 280 -16.35 -15.96 -17.69
C LYS A 280 -15.70 -17.15 -16.99
N MET A 281 -16.24 -17.64 -15.88
CA MET A 281 -15.73 -18.82 -15.19
C MET A 281 -15.97 -20.11 -15.98
N CYS A 282 -14.97 -20.98 -16.03
CA CYS A 282 -15.04 -22.30 -16.65
C CYS A 282 -14.04 -23.27 -16.01
N THR A 283 -14.15 -24.55 -16.35
CA THR A 283 -13.10 -25.54 -16.06
C THR A 283 -12.30 -25.82 -17.33
N VAL A 284 -11.03 -26.17 -17.17
CA VAL A 284 -10.12 -26.47 -18.29
C VAL A 284 -9.27 -27.68 -17.95
N THR A 285 -9.02 -28.53 -18.93
CA THR A 285 -8.19 -29.72 -18.78
C THR A 285 -6.75 -29.37 -19.11
N VAL A 286 -5.85 -29.62 -18.18
CA VAL A 286 -4.42 -29.35 -18.33
C VAL A 286 -3.60 -30.56 -17.92
N PRO A 287 -2.41 -30.80 -18.53
CA PRO A 287 -1.50 -31.81 -18.01
C PRO A 287 -1.08 -31.45 -16.58
N ALA A 288 -1.05 -32.43 -15.68
CA ALA A 288 -0.72 -32.25 -14.26
C ALA A 288 0.58 -31.47 -14.04
N LYS A 289 1.63 -31.72 -14.84
CA LYS A 289 2.89 -30.96 -14.79
C LYS A 289 2.80 -29.45 -15.08
N THR A 290 1.70 -28.99 -15.67
CA THR A 290 1.47 -27.57 -15.99
C THR A 290 0.64 -26.86 -14.92
N VAL A 291 0.05 -27.63 -14.02
CA VAL A 291 -0.68 -27.14 -12.86
C VAL A 291 0.32 -26.42 -11.94
N PRO A 292 0.07 -25.16 -11.53
CA PRO A 292 1.06 -24.42 -10.76
C PRO A 292 1.21 -25.01 -9.34
N ASP A 293 2.38 -24.81 -8.73
CA ASP A 293 2.80 -25.48 -7.47
C ASP A 293 1.83 -25.37 -6.28
N TYR A 294 0.84 -24.46 -6.30
CA TYR A 294 -0.17 -24.33 -5.24
C TYR A 294 -1.31 -25.36 -5.35
N ILE A 295 -1.46 -26.02 -6.49
CA ILE A 295 -2.39 -27.13 -6.72
C ILE A 295 -1.60 -28.45 -6.75
N GLU A 296 -0.32 -28.48 -6.33
CA GLU A 296 0.44 -29.73 -6.15
C GLU A 296 -0.34 -30.65 -5.19
N SER A 297 -1.09 -31.55 -5.80
CA SER A 297 -1.99 -32.46 -5.13
C SER A 297 -1.22 -33.76 -4.91
N PRO A 298 -1.08 -34.25 -3.67
CA PRO A 298 -0.48 -35.55 -3.43
C PRO A 298 -1.18 -36.63 -4.26
N GLY A 299 -0.41 -37.35 -5.08
CA GLY A 299 -0.91 -38.49 -5.85
C GLY A 299 -1.54 -38.20 -7.22
N VAL A 300 -1.19 -37.08 -7.87
CA VAL A 300 -1.43 -36.88 -9.31
C VAL A 300 -0.19 -37.31 -10.09
N VAL A 301 -0.36 -38.15 -11.11
CA VAL A 301 0.75 -38.57 -11.97
C VAL A 301 1.12 -37.40 -12.90
N PRO A 302 2.40 -37.01 -13.05
CA PRO A 302 2.79 -35.83 -13.83
C PRO A 302 2.28 -35.75 -15.28
N ASP A 303 1.92 -36.89 -15.86
CA ASP A 303 1.41 -37.01 -17.24
C ASP A 303 -0.13 -37.20 -17.34
N GLU A 304 -0.85 -37.17 -16.22
CA GLU A 304 -2.32 -37.23 -16.20
C GLU A 304 -2.95 -35.87 -16.57
N ALA A 305 -4.12 -35.91 -17.21
CA ALA A 305 -4.90 -34.73 -17.54
C ALA A 305 -5.85 -34.40 -16.38
N VAL A 306 -5.81 -33.17 -15.89
CA VAL A 306 -6.56 -32.72 -14.70
C VAL A 306 -7.42 -31.51 -15.05
N GLN A 307 -8.65 -31.48 -14.55
CA GLN A 307 -9.51 -30.30 -14.68
C GLN A 307 -9.25 -29.30 -13.55
N VAL A 308 -8.98 -28.05 -13.92
CA VAL A 308 -8.72 -26.93 -13.01
C VAL A 308 -9.68 -25.78 -13.26
N LEU A 309 -9.85 -24.90 -12.27
CA LEU A 309 -10.67 -23.70 -12.41
C LEU A 309 -9.93 -22.65 -13.27
N ALA A 310 -10.65 -21.98 -14.16
CA ALA A 310 -10.13 -20.94 -15.03
C ALA A 310 -11.16 -19.85 -15.31
N VAL A 311 -10.70 -18.74 -15.87
CA VAL A 311 -11.54 -17.68 -16.43
C VAL A 311 -11.20 -17.51 -17.91
N GLN A 312 -12.21 -17.50 -18.78
CA GLN A 312 -12.04 -17.23 -20.21
C GLN A 312 -11.26 -15.92 -20.43
N ARG A 313 -10.54 -15.78 -21.55
CA ARG A 313 -9.68 -14.61 -21.83
C ARG A 313 -10.39 -13.25 -21.64
N GLY A 314 -11.69 -13.18 -21.96
CA GLY A 314 -12.50 -11.98 -21.79
C GLY A 314 -12.79 -11.57 -20.33
N GLY A 315 -12.48 -12.41 -19.35
CA GLY A 315 -12.60 -12.14 -17.91
C GLY A 315 -11.26 -11.86 -17.21
N ALA A 316 -10.13 -11.90 -17.94
CA ALA A 316 -8.79 -11.70 -17.37
C ALA A 316 -8.64 -10.37 -16.60
N ARG A 317 -9.24 -9.28 -17.12
CA ARG A 317 -9.24 -7.97 -16.47
C ARG A 317 -10.06 -7.95 -15.18
N ALA A 318 -11.19 -8.65 -15.14
CA ALA A 318 -12.00 -8.73 -13.92
C ALA A 318 -11.27 -9.52 -12.81
N PHE A 319 -10.47 -10.52 -13.19
CA PHE A 319 -9.56 -11.20 -12.26
C PHE A 319 -8.42 -10.29 -11.79
N GLU A 320 -7.85 -9.47 -12.69
CA GLU A 320 -6.88 -8.43 -12.34
C GLU A 320 -7.43 -7.46 -11.30
N ASP A 321 -8.65 -6.97 -11.53
CA ASP A 321 -9.34 -6.04 -10.63
C ASP A 321 -9.52 -6.66 -9.24
N LEU A 322 -9.96 -7.93 -9.16
CA LEU A 322 -10.06 -8.66 -7.89
C LEU A 322 -8.71 -8.70 -7.15
N VAL A 323 -7.62 -9.03 -7.86
CA VAL A 323 -6.29 -9.15 -7.27
C VAL A 323 -5.78 -7.80 -6.73
N VAL A 324 -5.92 -6.72 -7.51
CA VAL A 324 -5.53 -5.37 -7.09
C VAL A 324 -6.39 -4.91 -5.92
N SER A 325 -7.69 -5.16 -5.98
CA SER A 325 -8.67 -4.80 -4.94
C SER A 325 -8.37 -5.46 -3.61
N ARG A 326 -7.91 -6.71 -3.63
CA ARG A 326 -7.42 -7.38 -2.42
C ARG A 326 -6.26 -6.62 -1.77
N VAL A 327 -5.28 -6.17 -2.56
CA VAL A 327 -4.13 -5.41 -2.03
C VAL A 327 -4.59 -4.11 -1.38
N LEU A 328 -5.52 -3.41 -2.02
CA LEU A 328 -6.10 -2.17 -1.50
C LEU A 328 -6.90 -2.40 -0.21
N LEU A 329 -7.65 -3.50 -0.11
CA LEU A 329 -8.37 -3.88 1.11
C LEU A 329 -7.40 -4.14 2.28
N TYR A 330 -6.29 -4.86 2.04
CA TYR A 330 -5.27 -5.04 3.08
C TYR A 330 -4.66 -3.72 3.53
N GLU A 331 -4.38 -2.79 2.63
CA GLU A 331 -3.85 -1.48 3.01
C GLU A 331 -4.85 -0.65 3.82
N LYS A 332 -6.07 -0.52 3.28
CA LYS A 332 -7.06 0.43 3.78
C LYS A 332 -7.81 -0.10 4.98
N LEU A 333 -8.19 -1.39 4.98
CA LEU A 333 -9.05 -2.00 5.99
C LEU A 333 -8.26 -2.86 6.97
N TYR A 334 -7.71 -3.99 6.51
CA TYR A 334 -7.18 -5.02 7.40
C TYR A 334 -5.90 -4.59 8.15
N ASN A 335 -4.97 -3.91 7.47
CA ASN A 335 -3.74 -3.39 8.09
C ASN A 335 -3.87 -1.94 8.57
N HIS A 336 -5.10 -1.41 8.67
CA HIS A 336 -5.28 -0.06 9.19
C HIS A 336 -4.74 0.03 10.62
N GLN A 337 -3.83 0.97 10.88
CA GLN A 337 -3.06 1.03 12.12
C GLN A 337 -3.89 1.03 13.41
N LYS A 338 -5.11 1.60 13.40
CA LYS A 338 -5.98 1.62 14.59
C LYS A 338 -6.65 0.26 14.84
N VAL A 339 -6.99 -0.46 13.76
CA VAL A 339 -7.51 -1.83 13.85
C VAL A 339 -6.41 -2.71 14.43
N ARG A 340 -5.22 -2.68 13.82
CA ARG A 340 -4.04 -3.42 14.29
C ARG A 340 -3.63 -3.10 15.73
N ALA A 341 -3.74 -1.83 16.15
CA ALA A 341 -3.49 -1.44 17.55
C ALA A 341 -4.46 -2.12 18.52
N ALA A 342 -5.75 -2.14 18.19
CA ALA A 342 -6.78 -2.78 19.01
C ALA A 342 -6.63 -4.30 19.01
N GLU A 343 -6.46 -4.92 17.83
CA GLU A 343 -6.25 -6.37 17.71
C GLU A 343 -5.01 -6.84 18.45
N GLY A 344 -3.88 -6.13 18.33
CA GLY A 344 -2.66 -6.47 19.04
C GLY A 344 -2.79 -6.31 20.56
N ALA A 345 -3.55 -5.31 21.01
CA ALA A 345 -3.84 -5.13 22.43
C ALA A 345 -4.70 -6.29 22.98
N VAL A 346 -5.76 -6.68 22.27
CA VAL A 346 -6.58 -7.85 22.66
C VAL A 346 -5.78 -9.13 22.61
N LEU A 347 -4.96 -9.34 21.57
CA LEU A 347 -4.10 -10.52 21.48
C LEU A 347 -3.18 -10.64 22.70
N ASN A 348 -2.56 -9.53 23.12
CA ASN A 348 -1.75 -9.51 24.33
C ASN A 348 -2.57 -9.83 25.59
N ALA A 349 -3.80 -9.33 25.71
CA ALA A 349 -4.70 -9.64 26.82
C ALA A 349 -5.09 -11.13 26.82
N LEU A 350 -5.44 -11.71 25.67
CA LEU A 350 -5.74 -13.13 25.54
C LEU A 350 -4.55 -14.00 25.91
N GLN A 351 -3.32 -13.63 25.50
CA GLN A 351 -2.10 -14.36 25.89
C GLN A 351 -1.85 -14.33 27.41
N LEU A 352 -2.16 -13.22 28.09
CA LEU A 352 -2.10 -13.15 29.54
C LEU A 352 -3.16 -14.02 30.19
N LEU A 353 -4.40 -13.98 29.70
CA LEU A 353 -5.48 -14.85 30.18
C LEU A 353 -5.14 -16.32 30.00
N GLN A 354 -4.58 -16.73 28.86
CA GLN A 354 -4.11 -18.11 28.64
C GLN A 354 -3.07 -18.57 29.68
N LYS A 355 -2.24 -17.66 30.16
CA LYS A 355 -1.19 -17.95 31.14
C LYS A 355 -1.77 -18.19 32.53
N ASP A 356 -2.73 -17.37 32.96
CA ASP A 356 -3.17 -17.33 34.36
C ASP A 356 -4.62 -17.83 34.58
N ASP A 357 -5.41 -18.01 33.53
CA ASP A 357 -6.79 -18.52 33.56
C ASP A 357 -6.90 -19.83 32.78
N GLY A 358 -7.18 -20.93 33.49
CA GLY A 358 -7.31 -22.26 32.92
C GLY A 358 -8.46 -22.39 31.91
N GLU A 359 -9.48 -21.52 31.96
CA GLU A 359 -10.56 -21.53 30.98
C GLU A 359 -10.09 -21.05 29.61
N PHE A 360 -9.22 -20.04 29.54
CA PHE A 360 -8.69 -19.53 28.27
C PHE A 360 -7.65 -20.45 27.62
N ARG A 361 -7.30 -21.57 28.27
CA ARG A 361 -6.50 -22.65 27.67
C ARG A 361 -7.34 -23.66 26.87
N LYS A 362 -8.67 -23.65 27.06
CA LYS A 362 -9.61 -24.58 26.43
C LYS A 362 -10.18 -23.99 25.15
N ILE A 363 -10.25 -24.76 24.07
CA ILE A 363 -10.90 -24.36 22.82
C ILE A 363 -12.41 -24.15 23.02
N SER A 364 -13.02 -24.96 23.90
CA SER A 364 -14.43 -24.81 24.26
C SER A 364 -14.81 -23.40 24.75
N THR A 365 -13.90 -22.70 25.43
CA THR A 365 -14.12 -21.31 25.87
C THR A 365 -14.23 -20.36 24.68
N TYR A 366 -13.33 -20.49 23.70
CA TYR A 366 -13.36 -19.64 22.49
C TYR A 366 -14.59 -19.90 21.63
N LEU A 367 -15.07 -21.15 21.58
CA LEU A 367 -16.27 -21.51 20.83
C LEU A 367 -17.56 -20.99 21.48
N LYS A 368 -17.59 -20.83 22.81
CA LYS A 368 -18.77 -20.35 23.55
C LYS A 368 -18.87 -18.83 23.65
N LEU A 369 -17.74 -18.12 23.63
CA LEU A 369 -17.71 -16.67 23.76
C LEU A 369 -18.15 -15.98 22.46
N SER A 370 -18.66 -14.74 22.61
CA SER A 370 -18.94 -13.78 21.54
C SER A 370 -18.27 -12.44 21.83
N GLU A 371 -18.19 -11.52 20.86
CA GLU A 371 -17.43 -10.27 21.08
C GLU A 371 -18.02 -9.38 22.17
N SER A 372 -19.34 -9.24 22.26
CA SER A 372 -19.95 -8.27 23.20
C SER A 372 -19.69 -8.62 24.66
N PRO A 373 -20.00 -9.85 25.16
CA PRO A 373 -19.67 -10.23 26.54
C PRO A 373 -18.17 -10.14 26.81
N PHE A 374 -17.34 -10.56 25.84
CA PHE A 374 -15.89 -10.47 25.95
C PHE A 374 -15.37 -9.03 26.00
N LEU A 375 -16.02 -8.04 25.41
CA LEU A 375 -15.59 -6.64 25.53
C LEU A 375 -16.15 -5.96 26.78
N GLU A 376 -17.18 -6.54 27.40
CA GLU A 376 -17.85 -5.99 28.57
C GLU A 376 -17.21 -6.38 29.90
N GLY A 377 -16.37 -7.42 29.92
CA GLY A 377 -15.86 -7.99 31.17
C GLY A 377 -16.51 -9.33 31.53
N ASP A 378 -17.45 -9.79 30.72
CA ASP A 378 -18.32 -10.92 31.02
C ASP A 378 -17.81 -12.21 30.37
N TRP A 379 -16.75 -12.73 30.96
CA TRP A 379 -16.14 -14.02 30.61
C TRP A 379 -15.79 -14.78 31.89
N PRO A 380 -15.62 -16.12 31.84
CA PRO A 380 -15.30 -16.94 33.01
C PRO A 380 -14.12 -16.37 33.79
N ARG A 381 -14.20 -16.37 35.13
CA ARG A 381 -13.20 -15.76 36.02
C ARG A 381 -12.66 -16.78 37.02
N ALA A 382 -11.36 -16.75 37.24
CA ALA A 382 -10.77 -17.30 38.45
C ALA A 382 -11.30 -16.56 39.70
N ALA A 383 -11.55 -17.30 40.78
CA ALA A 383 -12.09 -16.74 42.03
C ALA A 383 -11.13 -15.70 42.69
N ASN A 384 -9.83 -15.82 42.44
CA ASN A 384 -8.79 -14.88 42.89
C ASN A 384 -8.03 -14.32 41.67
N PRO A 385 -8.29 -13.08 41.24
CA PRO A 385 -7.63 -12.52 40.06
C PRO A 385 -6.14 -12.27 40.32
N THR A 386 -5.29 -12.66 39.36
CA THR A 386 -3.86 -12.35 39.35
C THR A 386 -3.59 -10.96 38.75
N ASP A 387 -2.39 -10.42 38.93
CA ASP A 387 -1.95 -9.16 38.30
C ASP A 387 -2.11 -9.19 36.77
N ASP A 388 -1.88 -10.35 36.13
CA ASP A 388 -2.04 -10.49 34.66
C ASP A 388 -3.52 -10.46 34.23
N ILE A 389 -4.44 -10.96 35.04
CA ILE A 389 -5.89 -10.87 34.79
C ILE A 389 -6.35 -9.41 34.89
N GLU A 390 -5.91 -8.68 35.92
CA GLU A 390 -6.24 -7.25 36.09
C GLU A 390 -5.68 -6.40 34.93
N VAL A 391 -4.46 -6.67 34.49
CA VAL A 391 -3.86 -6.00 33.31
C VAL A 391 -4.67 -6.29 32.05
N SER A 392 -5.08 -7.53 31.85
CA SER A 392 -5.91 -7.92 30.70
C SER A 392 -7.25 -7.19 30.70
N GLN A 393 -7.92 -7.13 31.85
CA GLN A 393 -9.16 -6.37 32.03
C GLN A 393 -8.97 -4.89 31.73
N GLY A 394 -7.88 -4.29 32.23
CA GLY A 394 -7.54 -2.89 31.94
C GLY A 394 -7.36 -2.63 30.44
N ILE A 395 -6.69 -3.55 29.73
CA ILE A 395 -6.52 -3.46 28.27
C ILE A 395 -7.87 -3.55 27.54
N ILE A 396 -8.73 -4.51 27.88
CA ILE A 396 -10.06 -4.66 27.26
C ILE A 396 -10.96 -3.46 27.58
N ALA A 397 -10.97 -2.99 28.83
CA ALA A 397 -11.71 -1.80 29.23
C ALA A 397 -11.27 -0.55 28.46
N ASN A 398 -9.98 -0.39 28.21
CA ASN A 398 -9.44 0.72 27.41
C ASN A 398 -9.94 0.72 25.96
N ILE A 399 -10.20 -0.46 25.38
CA ILE A 399 -10.79 -0.58 24.05
C ILE A 399 -12.22 -0.04 24.06
N ARG A 400 -13.02 -0.45 25.06
CA ARG A 400 -14.40 0.04 25.26
C ARG A 400 -14.44 1.56 25.48
N LEU A 401 -13.54 2.07 26.32
CA LEU A 401 -13.44 3.50 26.67
C LEU A 401 -12.76 4.37 25.60
N ARG A 402 -12.34 3.79 24.47
CA ARG A 402 -11.61 4.47 23.39
C ARG A 402 -10.27 5.09 23.82
N THR A 403 -9.72 4.66 24.95
CA THR A 403 -8.35 4.92 25.41
C THR A 403 -7.38 3.85 24.90
N THR A 404 -7.58 3.39 23.66
CA THR A 404 -6.80 2.34 23.00
C THR A 404 -5.33 2.72 22.84
N PHE A 405 -4.48 1.73 22.57
CA PHE A 405 -3.06 1.95 22.35
C PHE A 405 -2.80 2.93 21.20
N VAL A 406 -1.82 3.79 21.39
CA VAL A 406 -1.38 4.80 20.43
C VAL A 406 -0.07 4.39 19.78
N ARG A 407 0.22 4.96 18.60
CA ARG A 407 1.49 4.71 17.92
C ARG A 407 2.64 5.33 18.71
N ALA A 408 3.52 4.48 19.20
CA ALA A 408 4.79 4.85 19.80
C ALA A 408 5.90 4.96 18.75
N PHE A 409 5.94 4.06 17.76
CA PHE A 409 6.98 4.07 16.73
C PHE A 409 6.43 3.57 15.39
N ALA A 410 7.01 4.02 14.28
CA ALA A 410 6.74 3.48 12.94
C ALA A 410 8.05 3.06 12.30
N PHE A 411 8.10 1.90 11.66
CA PHE A 411 9.30 1.38 11.02
C PHE A 411 8.96 0.67 9.71
N GLY A 412 9.85 0.77 8.74
CA GLY A 412 9.66 0.22 7.41
C GLY A 412 10.92 0.41 6.58
N PRO A 413 11.05 -0.25 5.42
CA PRO A 413 12.25 -0.19 4.58
C PRO A 413 12.63 1.26 4.21
N GLU A 414 11.64 2.07 3.83
CA GLU A 414 11.81 3.48 3.46
C GLU A 414 12.07 4.42 4.64
N LEU A 415 11.90 3.93 5.88
CA LEU A 415 12.09 4.74 7.10
C LEU A 415 13.52 4.66 7.65
N ILE A 416 14.39 3.81 7.08
CA ILE A 416 15.76 3.58 7.56
C ILE A 416 16.70 4.72 7.09
N SER A 417 17.32 5.42 8.04
CA SER A 417 18.32 6.46 7.80
C SER A 417 19.64 5.86 7.27
N LYS A 418 20.03 6.24 6.04
CA LYS A 418 21.30 5.90 5.36
C LYS A 418 21.50 4.40 5.07
N PRO A 419 20.85 3.83 4.05
CA PRO A 419 21.16 2.48 3.59
C PRO A 419 22.61 2.43 3.05
N LYS A 420 23.54 1.79 3.77
CA LYS A 420 24.93 1.61 3.30
C LYS A 420 25.03 0.66 2.08
N LYS A 421 23.96 -0.06 1.73
CA LYS A 421 23.74 -0.94 0.55
C LYS A 421 22.22 -1.00 0.27
N LYS A 422 21.80 -1.52 -0.90
CA LYS A 422 20.40 -1.76 -1.35
C LYS A 422 19.37 -1.81 -0.21
N THR A 423 18.27 -1.07 -0.36
CA THR A 423 17.11 -1.02 0.56
C THR A 423 16.81 -2.40 1.18
N LEU A 424 16.70 -2.45 2.52
CA LEU A 424 16.42 -3.70 3.23
C LEU A 424 14.93 -4.05 3.05
N PRO A 425 14.57 -5.10 2.28
CA PRO A 425 13.17 -5.39 1.98
C PRO A 425 12.38 -5.72 3.24
N TRP A 426 11.07 -5.44 3.24
CA TRP A 426 10.18 -5.70 4.38
C TRP A 426 10.34 -7.12 4.95
N ARG A 427 10.34 -8.17 4.12
CA ARG A 427 10.54 -9.56 4.57
C ARG A 427 11.84 -9.77 5.37
N LYS A 428 12.91 -9.04 5.06
CA LYS A 428 14.17 -9.13 5.83
C LYS A 428 14.13 -8.26 7.07
N LEU A 429 13.51 -7.07 6.99
CA LEU A 429 13.33 -6.19 8.14
C LEU A 429 12.42 -6.82 9.20
N SER A 430 11.24 -7.34 8.80
CA SER A 430 10.31 -8.03 9.68
C SER A 430 10.98 -9.24 10.31
N ARG A 431 11.60 -10.14 9.52
CA ARG A 431 12.38 -11.27 10.05
C ARG A 431 13.51 -10.83 10.96
N LEU A 432 14.18 -9.71 10.72
CA LEU A 432 15.22 -9.22 11.62
C LEU A 432 14.61 -8.82 12.96
N VAL A 433 13.49 -8.08 12.95
CA VAL A 433 12.75 -7.72 14.17
C VAL A 433 12.23 -8.97 14.89
N THR A 434 11.74 -9.97 14.15
CA THR A 434 11.26 -11.25 14.70
C THR A 434 12.39 -12.13 15.24
N ARG A 435 13.51 -12.29 14.52
CA ARG A 435 14.64 -13.19 14.87
C ARG A 435 15.49 -12.72 16.03
N LEU A 436 15.34 -11.48 16.49
CA LEU A 436 16.10 -10.95 17.63
C LEU A 436 15.78 -11.64 18.96
N SER A 437 14.88 -12.61 18.93
CA SER A 437 14.83 -13.74 19.83
C SER A 437 14.08 -14.91 19.17
N SER A 438 14.42 -16.15 19.52
CA SER A 438 13.69 -17.36 19.13
C SER A 438 12.25 -17.42 19.65
N ASP A 439 11.82 -16.39 20.39
CA ASP A 439 10.44 -16.12 20.77
C ASP A 439 10.23 -14.59 20.79
N SER A 440 9.18 -14.07 20.16
CA SER A 440 8.87 -12.64 20.03
C SER A 440 8.79 -11.89 21.38
N THR A 441 8.56 -12.64 22.46
CA THR A 441 8.44 -12.19 23.85
C THR A 441 9.71 -11.52 24.39
N ALA A 442 10.91 -12.05 24.11
CA ALA A 442 12.14 -11.52 24.72
C ALA A 442 12.55 -10.15 24.15
N PHE A 443 12.35 -9.91 22.86
CA PHE A 443 12.58 -8.59 22.25
C PHE A 443 11.63 -7.54 22.84
N ARG A 444 10.34 -7.86 22.95
CA ARG A 444 9.34 -7.01 23.61
C ARG A 444 9.72 -6.72 25.07
N ALA A 445 10.16 -7.74 25.81
CA ALA A 445 10.61 -7.60 27.19
C ALA A 445 11.82 -6.68 27.33
N GLU A 446 12.75 -6.69 26.39
CA GLU A 446 13.90 -5.77 26.39
C GLU A 446 13.50 -4.32 26.12
N VAL A 447 12.60 -4.11 25.16
CA VAL A 447 12.01 -2.78 24.91
C VAL A 447 11.31 -2.28 26.17
N ARG A 448 10.52 -3.13 26.83
CA ARG A 448 9.87 -2.81 28.11
C ARG A 448 10.88 -2.49 29.22
N LYS A 449 11.91 -3.32 29.45
CA LYS A 449 12.97 -3.07 30.46
C LYS A 449 13.63 -1.71 30.24
N THR A 450 13.97 -1.42 28.98
CA THR A 450 14.60 -0.16 28.59
C THR A 450 13.65 1.02 28.81
N ALA A 451 12.36 0.88 28.47
CA ALA A 451 11.36 1.90 28.72
C ALA A 451 11.16 2.17 30.22
N GLN A 452 11.10 1.12 31.07
CA GLN A 452 11.02 1.27 32.52
C GLN A 452 12.22 2.06 33.09
N LEU A 453 13.44 1.68 32.70
CA LEU A 453 14.65 2.40 33.09
C LEU A 453 14.59 3.88 32.68
N TYR A 454 14.12 4.18 31.47
CA TYR A 454 13.95 5.56 31.01
C TYR A 454 12.90 6.31 31.84
N MET A 455 11.81 5.66 32.20
CA MET A 455 10.76 6.27 33.01
C MET A 455 11.23 6.54 34.45
N GLU A 456 11.85 5.56 35.11
CA GLU A 456 12.47 5.72 36.44
C GLU A 456 13.47 6.87 36.43
N THR A 457 14.38 6.86 35.44
CA THR A 457 15.39 7.90 35.29
C THR A 457 14.78 9.24 34.92
N SER A 458 13.64 9.30 34.25
CA SER A 458 12.93 10.54 33.96
C SER A 458 12.05 11.02 35.12
N GLY A 459 12.05 10.36 36.28
CA GLY A 459 11.25 10.74 37.45
C GLY A 459 9.79 10.27 37.39
N GLN A 460 9.52 9.15 36.71
CA GLN A 460 8.20 8.50 36.64
C GLN A 460 8.20 7.06 37.23
N PRO A 461 8.76 6.79 38.42
CA PRO A 461 8.89 5.43 38.94
C PRO A 461 7.55 4.67 39.18
N PRO A 462 6.44 5.30 39.65
CA PRO A 462 5.18 4.57 39.81
C PRO A 462 4.65 4.03 38.48
N LEU A 463 4.82 4.81 37.41
CA LEU A 463 4.37 4.45 36.08
C LEU A 463 5.27 3.35 35.47
N ALA A 464 6.58 3.44 35.68
CA ALA A 464 7.54 2.41 35.27
C ALA A 464 7.18 1.03 35.87
N LYS A 465 6.84 0.98 37.17
CA LYS A 465 6.47 -0.26 37.86
C LYS A 465 5.20 -0.90 37.32
N LYS A 466 4.28 -0.14 36.70
CA LYS A 466 3.04 -0.65 36.10
C LYS A 466 3.21 -1.13 34.65
N LEU A 467 4.27 -0.70 33.96
CA LEU A 467 4.51 -1.14 32.59
C LEU A 467 4.80 -2.65 32.55
N ARG A 468 4.09 -3.37 31.68
CA ARG A 468 4.19 -4.82 31.44
C ARG A 468 4.42 -5.07 29.96
N ASP A 469 4.85 -6.28 29.60
CA ASP A 469 5.08 -6.64 28.20
C ASP A 469 3.80 -6.53 27.37
N ALA A 470 2.64 -6.90 27.96
CA ALA A 470 1.32 -6.80 27.31
C ALA A 470 0.90 -5.36 26.93
N HIS A 471 1.50 -4.33 27.55
CA HIS A 471 1.25 -2.94 27.19
C HIS A 471 2.01 -2.49 25.92
N ILE A 472 2.85 -3.34 25.33
CA ILE A 472 3.61 -3.04 24.12
C ILE A 472 3.19 -4.01 23.03
N VAL A 473 2.66 -3.48 21.93
CA VAL A 473 2.37 -4.24 20.71
C VAL A 473 3.44 -3.89 19.69
N ILE A 474 4.14 -4.90 19.18
CA ILE A 474 5.04 -4.75 18.04
C ILE A 474 4.33 -5.39 16.86
N ASP A 475 3.66 -4.55 16.07
CA ASP A 475 2.88 -4.98 14.92
C ASP A 475 3.77 -5.08 13.68
N LEU A 476 3.73 -6.27 13.08
CA LEU A 476 4.45 -6.62 11.86
C LEU A 476 3.42 -7.12 10.85
N PRO A 477 2.91 -6.24 9.97
CA PRO A 477 1.99 -6.68 8.92
C PRO A 477 2.57 -7.81 8.07
N ASP A 478 1.78 -8.87 7.91
CA ASP A 478 2.17 -10.02 7.12
C ASP A 478 2.15 -9.70 5.63
N VAL A 479 3.15 -10.23 4.94
CA VAL A 479 3.21 -10.28 3.48
C VAL A 479 2.15 -11.27 3.02
N GLN A 480 1.18 -10.78 2.25
CA GLN A 480 0.01 -11.58 1.89
C GLN A 480 0.31 -12.62 0.82
N GLY A 481 1.47 -12.53 0.16
CA GLY A 481 1.87 -13.48 -0.87
C GLY A 481 0.94 -13.42 -2.07
N ILE A 482 0.48 -12.21 -2.42
CA ILE A 482 -0.48 -12.00 -3.52
C ILE A 482 0.03 -12.67 -4.80
N ALA A 483 1.33 -12.59 -5.07
CA ALA A 483 2.05 -13.31 -6.13
C ALA A 483 1.78 -14.83 -6.20
N GLU A 484 1.80 -15.51 -5.05
CA GLU A 484 1.54 -16.96 -4.99
C GLU A 484 0.04 -17.23 -5.13
N LYS A 485 -0.80 -16.33 -4.60
CA LYS A 485 -2.26 -16.41 -4.63
C LYS A 485 -2.87 -15.94 -5.98
N THR A 486 -2.05 -15.55 -6.95
CA THR A 486 -2.45 -15.15 -8.33
C THR A 486 -2.06 -16.17 -9.39
N LYS A 487 -1.45 -17.28 -8.98
CA LYS A 487 -1.32 -18.45 -9.83
C LYS A 487 -2.78 -18.94 -10.07
N PHE A 488 -3.26 -18.76 -11.29
CA PHE A 488 -4.63 -19.09 -11.74
C PHE A 488 -4.60 -19.16 -13.27
N PHE A 489 -5.51 -19.91 -13.89
CA PHE A 489 -5.54 -20.05 -15.35
C PHE A 489 -6.47 -19.05 -16.02
N VAL A 490 -5.98 -18.46 -17.11
CA VAL A 490 -6.79 -17.65 -18.02
C VAL A 490 -6.80 -18.28 -19.41
N GLY A 491 -8.00 -18.41 -19.95
CA GLY A 491 -8.25 -19.04 -21.24
C GLY A 491 -9.33 -20.09 -21.13
N ASP A 492 -9.48 -20.81 -22.22
CA ASP A 492 -10.34 -21.95 -22.35
C ASP A 492 -9.65 -22.96 -23.27
N GLU A 493 -10.27 -24.11 -23.43
CA GLU A 493 -9.78 -25.20 -24.27
C GLU A 493 -9.72 -24.85 -25.77
N ASP A 494 -10.45 -23.82 -26.22
CA ASP A 494 -10.47 -23.42 -27.64
C ASP A 494 -9.36 -22.42 -27.96
N THR A 495 -9.03 -21.55 -27.00
CA THR A 495 -7.98 -20.53 -27.13
C THR A 495 -6.65 -20.93 -26.47
N GLY A 496 -6.62 -22.11 -25.84
CA GLY A 496 -5.57 -22.53 -24.95
C GLY A 496 -5.58 -21.73 -23.65
N VAL A 497 -5.02 -22.34 -22.61
CA VAL A 497 -4.90 -21.73 -21.29
C VAL A 497 -3.47 -21.28 -21.03
N VAL A 498 -3.36 -20.16 -20.34
CA VAL A 498 -2.08 -19.66 -19.84
C VAL A 498 -2.22 -19.34 -18.35
N PRO A 499 -1.20 -19.64 -17.54
CA PRO A 499 -1.12 -19.09 -16.20
C PRO A 499 -1.17 -17.56 -16.24
N TYR A 500 -2.00 -16.94 -15.40
CA TYR A 500 -2.24 -15.50 -15.41
C TYR A 500 -0.96 -14.67 -15.24
N ASN A 501 0.00 -15.17 -14.45
CA ASN A 501 1.30 -14.52 -14.24
C ASN A 501 2.14 -14.34 -15.52
N GLN A 502 1.84 -15.08 -16.60
CA GLN A 502 2.44 -14.87 -17.91
C GLN A 502 1.84 -13.67 -18.66
N MET A 503 0.59 -13.31 -18.36
CA MET A 503 -0.10 -12.16 -18.95
C MET A 503 0.25 -10.86 -18.21
N PHE A 504 0.18 -10.89 -16.88
CA PHE A 504 0.51 -9.76 -16.03
C PHE A 504 1.34 -10.22 -14.83
N ARG A 505 2.53 -9.64 -14.67
CA ARG A 505 3.47 -10.01 -13.61
C ARG A 505 3.09 -9.32 -12.31
N VAL A 506 1.95 -9.70 -11.73
CA VAL A 506 1.46 -9.19 -10.43
C VAL A 506 2.55 -9.32 -9.38
N GLU A 507 3.38 -10.36 -9.45
CA GLU A 507 4.45 -10.59 -8.49
C GLU A 507 5.38 -9.38 -8.39
N LYS A 508 5.72 -8.74 -9.50
CA LYS A 508 6.60 -7.55 -9.48
C LYS A 508 5.93 -6.36 -8.81
N TRP A 509 4.64 -6.17 -9.04
CA TRP A 509 3.88 -5.08 -8.44
C TRP A 509 3.64 -5.32 -6.95
N SER A 510 3.21 -6.53 -6.59
CA SER A 510 3.08 -6.99 -5.20
C SER A 510 4.40 -6.89 -4.45
N GLU A 511 5.52 -7.31 -5.05
CA GLU A 511 6.85 -7.18 -4.44
C GLU A 511 7.23 -5.71 -4.24
N ALA A 512 7.01 -4.85 -5.23
CA ALA A 512 7.26 -3.41 -5.09
C ALA A 512 6.40 -2.81 -3.97
N TYR A 513 5.13 -3.18 -3.93
CA TYR A 513 4.17 -2.74 -2.92
C TYR A 513 4.58 -3.21 -1.51
N GLU A 514 4.76 -4.52 -1.32
CA GLU A 514 5.15 -5.14 -0.05
C GLU A 514 6.54 -4.68 0.42
N SER A 515 7.46 -4.39 -0.51
CA SER A 515 8.81 -3.95 -0.17
C SER A 515 8.92 -2.47 0.18
N GLN A 516 7.99 -1.62 -0.28
CA GLN A 516 8.09 -0.16 -0.12
C GLN A 516 6.98 0.45 0.75
N LYS A 517 5.78 -0.15 0.77
CA LYS A 517 4.59 0.45 1.41
C LYS A 517 4.24 -0.14 2.76
N LEU A 518 4.67 -1.37 3.08
CA LEU A 518 4.38 -1.96 4.38
C LEU A 518 5.12 -1.23 5.49
N ILE A 519 4.35 -0.76 6.47
CA ILE A 519 4.85 -0.06 7.66
C ILE A 519 4.45 -0.87 8.88
N GLY A 520 5.44 -1.27 9.67
CA GLY A 520 5.24 -1.79 11.02
C GLY A 520 5.08 -0.67 12.03
N TYR A 521 4.32 -0.94 13.08
CA TYR A 521 4.09 0.00 14.16
C TYR A 521 4.40 -0.62 15.52
N VAL A 522 4.85 0.22 16.44
CA VAL A 522 4.88 -0.12 17.86
C VAL A 522 3.76 0.67 18.51
N PHE A 523 2.89 -0.01 19.25
CA PHE A 523 1.80 0.61 19.99
C PHE A 523 1.96 0.41 21.49
N CYS A 524 1.50 1.38 22.28
CA CYS A 524 1.38 1.27 23.72
C CYS A 524 0.34 2.27 24.26
N PRO A 525 -0.07 2.18 25.53
CA PRO A 525 -0.84 3.26 26.17
C PRO A 525 -0.10 4.60 26.13
N ILE A 526 -0.87 5.70 26.08
CA ILE A 526 -0.36 7.05 25.81
C ILE A 526 0.68 7.52 26.84
N GLU A 527 0.53 7.11 28.08
CA GLU A 527 1.39 7.42 29.22
C GLU A 527 2.82 6.85 29.05
N TYR A 528 2.99 5.76 28.28
CA TYR A 528 4.28 5.12 28.02
C TYR A 528 4.91 5.57 26.70
N ARG A 529 4.20 6.34 25.88
CA ARG A 529 4.51 6.58 24.45
C ARG A 529 5.94 7.07 24.21
N LEU A 530 6.40 8.07 24.97
CA LEU A 530 7.74 8.65 24.77
C LEU A 530 8.86 7.69 25.20
N ALA A 531 8.66 6.98 26.31
CA ALA A 531 9.63 6.01 26.80
C ALA A 531 9.75 4.81 25.85
N VAL A 532 8.62 4.26 25.41
CA VAL A 532 8.57 3.14 24.44
C VAL A 532 9.15 3.56 23.09
N HIS A 533 8.88 4.79 22.62
CA HIS A 533 9.48 5.31 21.38
C HIS A 533 11.00 5.27 21.41
N LEU A 534 11.62 5.85 22.46
CA LEU A 534 13.08 5.87 22.59
C LEU A 534 13.64 4.47 22.84
N ALA A 535 12.99 3.68 23.68
CA ALA A 535 13.42 2.33 24.01
C ALA A 535 13.47 1.43 22.76
N PHE A 536 12.40 1.40 21.97
CA PHE A 536 12.38 0.63 20.73
C PHE A 536 13.47 1.07 19.76
N ARG A 537 13.60 2.39 19.55
CA ARG A 537 14.63 2.98 18.68
C ARG A 537 16.05 2.56 19.11
N ASP A 538 16.35 2.65 20.40
CA ASP A 538 17.68 2.40 20.92
C ASP A 538 18.01 0.90 20.97
N VAL A 539 17.03 0.05 21.30
CA VAL A 539 17.16 -1.41 21.22
C VAL A 539 17.43 -1.86 19.78
N VAL A 540 16.63 -1.40 18.81
CA VAL A 540 16.82 -1.72 17.39
C VAL A 540 18.17 -1.21 16.88
N ARG A 541 18.58 0.00 17.26
CA ARG A 541 19.92 0.52 16.90
C ARG A 541 21.03 -0.36 17.46
N LYS A 542 20.95 -0.73 18.74
CA LYS A 542 22.00 -1.50 19.41
C LYS A 542 22.12 -2.89 18.80
N LYS A 543 21.00 -3.59 18.62
CA LYS A 543 20.95 -4.99 18.18
C LYS A 543 20.94 -5.17 16.67
N CYS A 544 20.13 -4.41 15.94
CA CYS A 544 19.99 -4.55 14.49
C CYS A 544 20.98 -3.70 13.69
N LYS A 545 21.67 -2.75 14.35
CA LYS A 545 22.47 -1.72 13.69
C LYS A 545 21.66 -0.89 12.68
N LEU A 546 20.36 -0.76 12.93
CA LEU A 546 19.44 0.05 12.12
C LEU A 546 19.18 1.40 12.79
N SER A 547 19.15 2.45 12.00
CA SER A 547 18.73 3.78 12.44
C SER A 547 17.56 4.25 11.60
N PHE A 548 16.61 4.94 12.21
CA PHE A 548 15.43 5.43 11.51
C PHE A 548 15.45 6.96 11.39
N GLY A 549 14.81 7.47 10.34
CA GLY A 549 14.67 8.91 10.09
C GLY A 549 13.53 9.53 10.89
N THR A 550 13.38 10.85 10.75
CA THR A 550 12.32 11.63 11.41
C THR A 550 10.92 11.30 10.91
N LEU A 551 10.80 10.71 9.73
CA LEU A 551 9.52 10.25 9.19
C LEU A 551 8.86 9.19 10.10
N SER A 552 9.67 8.42 10.83
CA SER A 552 9.19 7.42 11.79
C SER A 552 8.39 8.04 12.95
N SER A 553 8.90 9.13 13.54
CA SER A 553 8.18 9.84 14.61
C SER A 553 7.00 10.65 14.07
N GLN A 554 7.09 11.17 12.84
CA GLN A 554 5.97 11.84 12.17
C GLN A 554 4.79 10.88 11.93
N LEU A 555 5.04 9.68 11.41
CA LEU A 555 4.02 8.65 11.23
C LEU A 555 3.44 8.16 12.55
N ALA A 556 4.23 8.16 13.62
CA ALA A 556 3.75 7.91 14.98
C ALA A 556 2.92 9.08 15.56
N LYS A 557 2.83 10.23 14.88
CA LYS A 557 2.19 11.47 15.36
C LYS A 557 2.76 11.95 16.71
N ILE A 558 4.08 11.90 16.85
CA ILE A 558 4.78 12.41 18.04
C ILE A 558 5.57 13.65 17.66
N ASN A 559 5.44 14.72 18.46
CA ASN A 559 6.19 15.94 18.25
C ASN A 559 7.70 15.68 18.48
N PRO A 560 8.58 15.93 17.50
CA PRO A 560 10.03 15.75 17.67
C PRO A 560 10.62 16.51 18.87
N GLN A 561 10.04 17.65 19.24
CA GLN A 561 10.48 18.43 20.41
C GLN A 561 10.18 17.71 21.73
N GLU A 562 9.05 17.00 21.83
CA GLU A 562 8.73 16.19 23.02
C GLU A 562 9.72 15.03 23.19
N ILE A 563 10.04 14.36 22.07
CA ILE A 563 11.04 13.28 22.06
C ILE A 563 12.39 13.82 22.51
N GLU A 564 12.82 14.97 21.99
CA GLU A 564 14.10 15.55 22.37
C GLU A 564 14.11 16.05 23.81
N LYS A 565 13.03 16.67 24.30
CA LYS A 565 12.92 17.11 25.70
C LYS A 565 13.05 15.92 26.66
N PHE A 566 12.38 14.81 26.35
CA PHE A 566 12.47 13.58 27.13
C PHE A 566 13.88 12.96 27.03
N ALA A 567 14.45 12.88 25.82
CA ALA A 567 15.81 12.36 25.62
C ALA A 567 16.90 13.20 26.29
N ALA A 568 16.75 14.53 26.31
CA ALA A 568 17.67 15.45 26.99
C ALA A 568 17.65 15.23 28.51
N LYS A 569 16.47 14.97 29.09
CA LYS A 569 16.34 14.59 30.51
C LYS A 569 17.10 13.31 30.82
N LEU A 570 17.00 12.29 29.96
CA LEU A 570 17.76 11.05 30.11
C LEU A 570 19.27 11.27 30.02
N ARG A 571 19.73 12.08 29.04
CA ARG A 571 21.15 12.43 28.90
C ARG A 571 21.71 13.20 30.09
N SER A 572 20.93 14.12 30.67
CA SER A 572 21.32 14.85 31.89
C SER A 572 21.58 13.92 33.09
N ARG A 573 21.03 12.71 33.05
CA ARG A 573 21.18 11.65 34.05
C ARG A 573 22.07 10.50 33.56
N ARG A 574 22.97 10.78 32.62
CA ARG A 574 24.00 9.85 32.07
C ARG A 574 23.46 8.62 31.33
N ILE A 575 22.20 8.64 30.87
CA ILE A 575 21.72 7.61 29.94
C ILE A 575 22.13 7.97 28.51
N GLU A 576 22.88 7.08 27.89
CA GLU A 576 23.31 7.22 26.50
C GLU A 576 22.13 6.92 25.55
N THR A 577 21.38 7.96 25.20
CA THR A 577 20.34 7.92 24.18
C THR A 577 20.62 8.98 23.11
N LEU A 578 20.57 8.59 21.83
CA LEU A 578 20.80 9.55 20.74
C LEU A 578 19.74 10.65 20.80
N ALA A 579 20.14 11.88 20.48
CA ALA A 579 19.17 12.91 20.13
C ALA A 579 18.28 12.34 19.02
N ALA A 580 16.96 12.56 19.10
CA ALA A 580 16.19 12.47 17.87
C ALA A 580 16.92 13.43 16.91
N PRO A 581 17.28 13.03 15.68
CA PRO A 581 17.80 14.00 14.74
C PRO A 581 16.66 14.98 14.51
N ILE A 582 16.55 16.03 15.31
CA ILE A 582 15.74 17.18 14.96
C ILE A 582 16.30 17.56 13.60
N PRO A 583 15.48 17.61 12.54
CA PRO A 583 15.97 17.94 11.22
C PRO A 583 16.89 19.14 11.37
N LYS A 584 18.12 19.06 10.83
CA LYS A 584 19.11 20.13 11.01
C LYS A 584 18.49 21.48 10.63
N ALA A 585 17.61 21.46 9.62
CA ALA A 585 16.74 22.56 9.23
C ALA A 585 15.84 23.11 10.35
N LEU A 586 15.22 22.29 11.20
CA LEU A 586 14.39 22.72 12.35
C LEU A 586 15.23 23.32 13.50
N LEU A 587 16.38 22.71 13.82
CA LEU A 587 17.33 23.24 14.82
C LEU A 587 17.95 24.57 14.35
N GLU A 588 18.37 24.62 13.08
CA GLU A 588 18.89 25.83 12.44
C GLU A 588 17.78 26.87 12.34
N ARG A 589 16.54 26.52 11.93
CA ARG A 589 15.37 27.41 11.86
C ARG A 589 15.03 28.03 13.20
N GLN A 590 15.05 27.27 14.30
CA GLN A 590 14.71 27.80 15.62
C GLN A 590 15.81 28.72 16.17
N LYS A 591 17.10 28.37 15.98
CA LYS A 591 18.22 29.28 16.29
C LYS A 591 18.22 30.53 15.41
N TYR A 592 17.85 30.38 14.14
CA TYR A 592 17.81 31.45 13.13
C TYR A 592 16.66 32.44 13.38
N LEU A 593 15.45 31.95 13.68
CA LEU A 593 14.29 32.79 14.01
C LEU A 593 14.50 33.57 15.31
N ASN A 594 15.05 32.91 16.35
CA ASN A 594 15.29 33.54 17.65
C ASN A 594 16.37 34.65 17.60
N THR A 595 17.33 34.57 16.67
CA THR A 595 18.39 35.58 16.54
C THR A 595 18.01 36.78 15.67
N ARG A 596 16.90 36.71 14.92
CA ARG A 596 16.46 37.75 13.97
C ARG A 596 15.05 38.29 14.24
N ALA A 597 14.46 37.99 15.39
CA ALA A 597 13.15 38.54 15.81
C ALA A 597 13.01 40.07 15.66
N PRO A 598 14.04 40.91 15.94
CA PRO A 598 13.96 42.36 15.68
C PRO A 598 13.85 42.71 14.19
N LYS A 599 14.47 41.92 13.30
CA LYS A 599 14.38 42.13 11.83
C LYS A 599 13.01 41.73 11.28
N ALA A 600 12.34 40.76 11.89
CA ALA A 600 10.99 40.37 11.51
C ALA A 600 10.00 41.54 11.75
N ILE A 601 10.23 42.35 12.79
CA ILE A 601 9.46 43.56 13.06
C ILE A 601 9.67 44.61 11.95
N THR A 602 10.91 44.79 11.44
CA THR A 602 11.19 45.73 10.34
C THR A 602 10.52 45.33 9.01
N LEU A 603 10.31 44.02 8.78
CA LEU A 603 9.61 43.53 7.59
C LEU A 603 8.10 43.78 7.61
N SER A 604 7.52 44.17 8.74
CA SER A 604 6.10 44.55 8.83
C SER A 604 5.74 45.75 7.96
N ALA A 605 6.71 46.62 7.64
CA ALA A 605 6.50 47.72 6.69
C ALA A 605 6.20 47.26 5.25
N TYR A 606 6.52 46.00 4.92
CA TYR A 606 6.31 45.38 3.61
C TYR A 606 5.17 44.36 3.61
N ASP A 607 4.30 44.38 4.61
CA ASP A 607 3.29 43.34 4.84
C ASP A 607 2.35 43.13 3.65
N SER A 608 1.97 44.23 2.98
CA SER A 608 1.17 44.22 1.75
C SER A 608 1.90 43.53 0.60
N VAL A 609 3.13 43.95 0.31
CA VAL A 609 3.99 43.37 -0.75
C VAL A 609 4.19 41.87 -0.50
N LEU A 610 4.43 41.47 0.75
CA LEU A 610 4.58 40.07 1.12
C LEU A 610 3.31 39.24 0.90
N GLY A 611 2.12 39.84 1.13
CA GLY A 611 0.83 39.22 0.82
C GLY A 611 0.61 39.01 -0.67
N GLU A 612 0.97 40.01 -1.49
CA GLU A 612 0.91 39.90 -2.96
C GLU A 612 1.86 38.83 -3.50
N LEU A 613 3.10 38.78 -2.97
CA LEU A 613 4.07 37.74 -3.33
C LEU A 613 3.59 36.34 -2.92
N GLU A 614 2.98 36.18 -1.74
CA GLU A 614 2.38 34.92 -1.33
C GLU A 614 1.26 34.49 -2.29
N ALA A 615 0.32 35.39 -2.61
CA ALA A 615 -0.78 35.10 -3.54
C ALA A 615 -0.24 34.63 -4.90
N ARG A 616 0.78 35.32 -5.42
CA ARG A 616 1.40 34.98 -6.71
C ARG A 616 2.15 33.64 -6.69
N PHE A 617 2.85 33.31 -5.61
CA PHE A 617 3.70 32.12 -5.54
C PHE A 617 3.02 30.89 -4.91
N ARG A 618 1.78 31.01 -4.41
CA ARG A 618 1.07 29.96 -3.65
C ARG A 618 0.96 28.63 -4.39
N SER A 619 0.86 28.64 -5.72
CA SER A 619 0.72 27.43 -6.53
C SER A 619 2.04 26.68 -6.76
N TYR A 620 3.18 27.19 -6.29
CA TYR A 620 4.46 26.49 -6.39
C TYR A 620 4.46 25.17 -5.60
N ARG A 621 5.05 24.11 -6.16
CA ARG A 621 5.09 22.74 -5.60
C ARG A 621 6.49 22.12 -5.74
N SER A 622 7.24 22.07 -4.65
CA SER A 622 8.49 21.29 -4.52
C SER A 622 8.23 19.82 -4.11
N ASP A 623 9.26 18.96 -4.16
CA ASP A 623 9.16 17.54 -3.77
C ASP A 623 8.61 17.29 -2.36
N SER A 624 8.83 18.25 -1.45
CA SER A 624 8.34 18.19 -0.07
C SER A 624 6.86 18.59 0.08
N GLY A 625 6.15 18.91 -1.01
CA GLY A 625 4.71 19.17 -1.02
C GLY A 625 4.24 20.45 -0.33
N GLY A 626 5.13 21.36 0.06
CA GLY A 626 4.77 22.57 0.81
C GLY A 626 4.59 23.82 -0.05
N GLU A 627 3.51 24.57 0.18
CA GLU A 627 3.22 25.85 -0.49
C GLU A 627 4.20 26.97 -0.09
N ILE A 628 4.35 27.98 -0.94
CA ILE A 628 5.08 29.22 -0.58
C ILE A 628 4.13 30.09 0.21
N THR A 629 4.43 30.28 1.49
CA THR A 629 3.66 31.12 2.40
C THR A 629 4.39 32.43 2.66
N LYS A 630 3.65 33.44 3.12
CA LYS A 630 4.22 34.71 3.59
C LYS A 630 5.34 34.49 4.61
N GLN A 631 5.14 33.55 5.53
CA GLN A 631 6.16 33.17 6.50
C GLN A 631 7.45 32.66 5.83
N LYS A 632 7.36 31.84 4.78
CA LYS A 632 8.54 31.35 4.06
C LYS A 632 9.27 32.46 3.32
N ILE A 633 8.55 33.41 2.74
CA ILE A 633 9.14 34.58 2.06
C ILE A 633 9.90 35.42 3.09
N VAL A 634 9.28 35.70 4.24
CA VAL A 634 9.93 36.41 5.37
C VAL A 634 11.17 35.65 5.84
N GLU A 635 11.07 34.35 6.08
CA GLU A 635 12.19 33.51 6.50
C GLU A 635 13.35 33.54 5.49
N TRP A 636 13.04 33.60 4.19
CA TRP A 636 14.05 33.70 3.15
C TRP A 636 14.72 35.08 3.10
N LEU A 637 13.93 36.17 3.14
CA LEU A 637 14.40 37.56 3.17
C LEU A 637 15.28 37.84 4.38
N LEU A 638 14.91 37.29 5.53
CA LEU A 638 15.67 37.40 6.75
C LEU A 638 17.10 36.87 6.59
N GLN A 639 17.48 36.15 5.53
CA GLN A 639 18.84 35.62 5.35
C GLN A 639 19.81 36.71 4.88
N PHE A 640 19.29 37.76 4.23
CA PHE A 640 20.06 38.92 3.77
C PHE A 640 20.38 39.91 4.91
N ASN A 641 21.25 40.88 4.63
CA ASN A 641 21.47 42.01 5.53
C ASN A 641 20.28 42.97 5.45
N ASN A 642 20.04 43.75 6.52
CA ASN A 642 18.85 44.64 6.57
C ASN A 642 18.85 45.67 5.45
N GLU A 643 20.03 46.18 5.12
CA GLU A 643 20.22 47.18 4.07
C GLU A 643 20.03 46.64 2.64
N ASP A 644 19.99 45.31 2.48
CA ASP A 644 19.80 44.64 1.18
C ASP A 644 18.35 44.20 0.96
N VAL A 645 17.52 44.24 2.02
CA VAL A 645 16.11 43.80 1.98
C VAL A 645 15.30 44.53 0.90
N PRO A 646 15.37 45.87 0.76
CA PRO A 646 14.59 46.58 -0.27
C PRO A 646 14.94 46.10 -1.68
N SER A 647 16.23 46.01 -2.02
CA SER A 647 16.69 45.50 -3.31
C SER A 647 16.35 44.03 -3.55
N THR A 648 16.28 43.23 -2.48
CA THR A 648 15.90 41.82 -2.53
C THR A 648 14.41 41.64 -2.80
N LEU A 649 13.57 42.43 -2.13
CA LEU A 649 12.13 42.49 -2.41
C LEU A 649 11.86 42.91 -3.84
N ARG A 650 12.59 43.92 -4.35
CA ARG A 650 12.49 44.36 -5.74
C ARG A 650 12.74 43.23 -6.73
N ILE A 651 13.75 42.38 -6.48
CA ILE A 651 13.98 41.18 -7.29
C ILE A 651 12.80 40.21 -7.20
N LEU A 652 12.25 39.96 -6.00
CA LEU A 652 11.08 39.08 -5.85
C LEU A 652 9.88 39.61 -6.62
N GLU A 653 9.59 40.91 -6.58
CA GLU A 653 8.51 41.55 -7.35
C GLU A 653 8.67 41.30 -8.86
N HIS A 654 9.91 41.27 -9.36
CA HIS A 654 10.22 41.04 -10.78
C HIS A 654 10.39 39.57 -11.18
N VAL A 655 10.21 38.62 -10.25
CA VAL A 655 10.15 37.20 -10.60
C VAL A 655 8.93 36.94 -11.49
N ARG A 656 9.19 36.50 -12.72
CA ARG A 656 8.19 35.98 -13.65
C ARG A 656 7.80 34.57 -13.20
N PHE A 657 6.65 34.48 -12.56
CA PHE A 657 6.11 33.24 -12.08
C PHE A 657 5.15 32.63 -13.12
N TRP A 658 5.54 31.47 -13.64
CA TRP A 658 4.81 30.71 -14.64
C TRP A 658 3.94 29.66 -13.92
N ASP A 659 2.70 30.06 -13.62
CA ASP A 659 1.68 29.12 -13.15
C ASP A 659 1.11 28.30 -14.31
N ARG A 660 0.19 27.38 -13.99
CA ARG A 660 -0.41 26.49 -14.99
C ARG A 660 -1.08 27.27 -16.12
N THR A 661 -1.80 28.34 -15.80
CA THR A 661 -2.53 29.17 -16.77
C THR A 661 -1.55 29.91 -17.67
N ALA A 662 -0.56 30.60 -17.10
CA ALA A 662 0.44 31.35 -17.85
C ALA A 662 1.25 30.48 -18.83
N ILE A 663 1.54 29.22 -18.45
CA ILE A 663 2.20 28.27 -19.34
C ILE A 663 1.29 27.90 -20.51
N MET A 664 0.00 27.62 -20.26
CA MET A 664 -0.94 27.28 -21.32
C MET A 664 -1.17 28.44 -22.28
N ASP A 665 -1.28 29.67 -21.77
CA ASP A 665 -1.37 30.88 -22.59
C ASP A 665 -0.13 31.02 -23.49
N ALA A 666 1.07 30.80 -22.93
CA ALA A 666 2.30 30.85 -23.71
C ALA A 666 2.34 29.77 -24.80
N PHE A 667 1.96 28.53 -24.50
CA PHE A 667 1.88 27.47 -25.52
C PHE A 667 0.84 27.80 -26.60
N SER A 668 -0.29 28.41 -26.24
CA SER A 668 -1.29 28.86 -27.21
C SER A 668 -0.75 29.94 -28.15
N ILE A 669 -0.05 30.95 -27.61
CA ILE A 669 0.62 31.99 -28.42
C ILE A 669 1.69 31.36 -29.34
N GLY A 670 2.46 30.41 -28.81
CA GLY A 670 3.45 29.67 -29.59
C GLY A 670 2.84 28.88 -30.75
N LEU A 671 1.66 28.28 -30.53
CA LEU A 671 0.92 27.56 -31.57
C LEU A 671 0.40 28.48 -32.68
N GLU A 672 -0.08 29.68 -32.33
CA GLU A 672 -0.47 30.69 -33.31
C GLU A 672 0.70 31.09 -34.22
N HIS A 673 1.91 31.15 -33.66
CA HIS A 673 3.13 31.43 -34.42
C HIS A 673 3.57 30.28 -35.33
N LEU A 674 3.49 29.03 -34.85
CA LEU A 674 3.92 27.85 -35.61
C LEU A 674 2.91 27.42 -36.69
N GLY A 675 1.64 27.82 -36.57
CA GLY A 675 0.56 27.48 -37.48
C GLY A 675 -0.30 26.31 -36.98
N LYS A 676 -1.62 26.36 -37.22
CA LYS A 676 -2.56 25.32 -36.73
C LYS A 676 -2.31 23.93 -37.33
N ASP A 677 -1.60 23.85 -38.45
CA ASP A 677 -1.20 22.62 -39.10
C ASP A 677 -0.17 21.80 -38.29
N VAL A 678 0.46 22.38 -37.25
CA VAL A 678 1.30 21.62 -36.32
C VAL A 678 0.50 20.87 -35.24
N LEU A 679 -0.82 21.08 -35.11
CA LEU A 679 -1.66 20.33 -34.16
C LEU A 679 -1.75 18.82 -34.48
N GLU A 680 -1.60 18.47 -35.76
CA GLU A 680 -1.55 17.09 -36.25
C GLU A 680 -0.13 16.48 -36.19
N ALA A 681 0.90 17.30 -35.94
CA ALA A 681 2.29 16.86 -35.87
C ALA A 681 2.52 15.93 -34.67
N GLN A 682 3.67 15.25 -34.64
CA GLN A 682 4.08 14.47 -33.47
C GLN A 682 4.75 15.38 -32.44
N TRP A 683 4.12 15.53 -31.29
CA TRP A 683 4.59 16.38 -30.19
C TRP A 683 5.43 15.55 -29.23
N VAL A 684 6.70 15.93 -29.04
CA VAL A 684 7.67 15.17 -28.27
C VAL A 684 8.32 16.05 -27.20
N PRO A 685 8.26 15.67 -25.91
CA PRO A 685 8.98 16.42 -24.88
C PRO A 685 10.49 16.29 -25.10
N LEU A 686 11.21 17.40 -24.94
CA LEU A 686 12.65 17.42 -25.14
C LEU A 686 13.36 16.81 -23.93
N GLY A 687 13.81 15.55 -24.03
CA GLY A 687 14.53 14.85 -22.96
C GLY A 687 14.12 13.40 -22.80
N GLY A 688 14.32 12.86 -21.59
CA GLY A 688 13.88 11.52 -21.19
C GLY A 688 12.91 11.58 -20.01
N ALA A 689 12.31 10.45 -19.62
CA ALA A 689 11.17 10.38 -18.68
C ALA A 689 11.34 11.10 -17.32
N THR A 690 12.59 11.36 -16.91
CA THR A 690 12.95 12.05 -15.66
C THR A 690 13.23 13.55 -15.84
N THR A 691 13.03 14.09 -17.04
CA THR A 691 13.22 15.52 -17.35
C THR A 691 11.94 16.32 -17.12
N SER A 692 12.08 17.61 -16.82
CA SER A 692 10.95 18.48 -16.48
C SER A 692 9.98 18.69 -17.64
N SER A 693 10.44 18.60 -18.88
CA SER A 693 9.62 18.68 -20.08
C SER A 693 8.52 17.61 -20.14
N HIS A 694 8.70 16.42 -19.53
CA HIS A 694 7.64 15.41 -19.45
C HIS A 694 6.45 15.82 -18.58
N LEU A 695 6.64 16.74 -17.62
CA LEU A 695 5.53 17.25 -16.82
C LEU A 695 4.56 18.06 -17.68
N LEU A 696 5.05 18.68 -18.76
CA LEU A 696 4.22 19.42 -19.71
C LEU A 696 3.23 18.51 -20.43
N ASN A 697 3.51 17.21 -20.61
CA ASN A 697 2.55 16.26 -21.21
C ASN A 697 1.24 16.18 -20.44
N TYR A 698 1.28 16.35 -19.12
CA TYR A 698 0.08 16.39 -18.27
C TYR A 698 -0.68 17.72 -18.36
N LEU A 699 -0.04 18.77 -18.89
CA LEU A 699 -0.63 20.09 -19.05
C LEU A 699 -1.18 20.31 -20.46
N LEU A 700 -0.57 19.72 -21.49
CA LEU A 700 -1.02 19.87 -22.89
C LEU A 700 -2.50 19.59 -23.13
N PRO A 701 -3.17 18.62 -22.48
CA PRO A 701 -4.62 18.44 -22.60
C PRO A 701 -5.45 19.66 -22.20
N ASP A 702 -4.93 20.55 -21.35
CA ASP A 702 -5.65 21.79 -20.99
C ASP A 702 -5.77 22.76 -22.16
N LEU A 703 -4.90 22.66 -23.18
CA LEU A 703 -5.02 23.42 -24.42
C LEU A 703 -6.32 23.10 -25.18
N ALA A 704 -6.99 21.98 -24.87
CA ALA A 704 -8.32 21.67 -25.40
C ALA A 704 -9.35 22.74 -24.99
N LYS A 705 -9.21 23.34 -23.81
CA LYS A 705 -10.08 24.44 -23.34
C LYS A 705 -9.90 25.71 -24.16
N LEU A 706 -8.75 25.85 -24.82
CA LEU A 706 -8.40 26.97 -25.71
C LEU A 706 -8.59 26.61 -27.19
N GLY A 707 -9.14 25.43 -27.52
CA GLY A 707 -9.37 24.98 -28.90
C GLY A 707 -8.11 24.59 -29.68
N ASN A 708 -6.95 24.45 -29.00
CA ASN A 708 -5.62 24.31 -29.61
C ASN A 708 -4.88 23.04 -29.12
N CYS A 709 -5.60 21.94 -28.84
CA CYS A 709 -4.98 20.72 -28.32
C CYS A 709 -4.20 19.94 -29.39
N PRO A 710 -2.90 19.64 -29.17
CA PRO A 710 -2.18 18.68 -30.01
C PRO A 710 -2.84 17.29 -29.95
N LYS A 711 -2.97 16.63 -31.12
CA LYS A 711 -3.60 15.30 -31.20
C LYS A 711 -2.65 14.14 -30.91
N ASN A 712 -1.37 14.30 -31.24
CA ASN A 712 -0.36 13.24 -31.19
C ASN A 712 0.78 13.59 -30.22
N VAL A 713 0.50 13.59 -28.91
CA VAL A 713 1.51 13.80 -27.86
C VAL A 713 2.17 12.47 -27.50
N LEU A 714 3.47 12.37 -27.73
CA LEU A 714 4.26 11.17 -27.46
C LEU A 714 4.91 11.23 -26.08
N GLY A 715 5.15 10.06 -25.48
CA GLY A 715 5.92 9.95 -24.26
C GLY A 715 7.39 10.26 -24.49
N SER A 716 7.96 9.86 -25.64
CA SER A 716 9.40 9.98 -25.89
C SER A 716 9.73 9.94 -27.38
N ALA A 717 10.94 10.36 -27.75
CA ALA A 717 11.41 10.25 -29.14
C ALA A 717 11.53 8.78 -29.64
N SER A 718 11.57 7.78 -28.76
CA SER A 718 11.53 6.37 -29.16
C SER A 718 10.17 5.93 -29.73
N GLU A 719 9.10 6.68 -29.47
CA GLU A 719 7.75 6.36 -29.95
C GLU A 719 7.45 6.94 -31.34
N LEU A 720 8.37 7.74 -31.90
CA LEU A 720 8.20 8.40 -33.20
C LEU A 720 7.73 7.43 -34.30
N GLN A 721 6.66 7.80 -34.99
CA GLN A 721 6.09 7.11 -36.14
C GLN A 721 6.44 7.85 -37.43
N PRO A 722 6.33 7.21 -38.61
CA PRO A 722 6.48 7.92 -39.89
C PRO A 722 5.48 9.08 -39.99
N GLY A 723 5.98 10.27 -40.35
CA GLY A 723 5.16 11.47 -40.51
C GLY A 723 6.00 12.69 -40.91
N ASP A 724 5.34 13.73 -41.39
CA ASP A 724 6.01 14.87 -42.04
C ASP A 724 6.49 15.96 -41.09
N LYS A 725 5.94 16.03 -39.86
CA LYS A 725 6.21 17.11 -38.89
C LYS A 725 6.39 16.58 -37.47
N ILE A 726 7.39 17.12 -36.77
CA ILE A 726 7.69 16.82 -35.38
C ILE A 726 7.87 18.13 -34.61
N VAL A 727 7.20 18.28 -33.48
CA VAL A 727 7.34 19.43 -32.57
C VAL A 727 8.03 18.97 -31.30
N PHE A 728 9.24 19.48 -31.04
CA PHE A 728 9.91 19.34 -29.76
C PHE A 728 9.59 20.53 -28.87
N TYR A 729 9.21 20.28 -27.63
CA TYR A 729 8.90 21.34 -26.68
C TYR A 729 9.59 21.15 -25.33
N ASP A 730 9.85 22.28 -24.69
CA ASP A 730 10.37 22.38 -23.32
C ASP A 730 9.95 23.73 -22.72
N GLU A 731 10.09 23.88 -21.41
CA GLU A 731 9.85 25.17 -20.77
C GLU A 731 10.94 26.21 -21.12
N ASN A 732 12.18 25.77 -21.35
CA ASN A 732 13.33 26.67 -21.45
C ASN A 732 14.46 26.12 -22.33
N VAL A 733 15.01 26.97 -23.21
CA VAL A 733 16.17 26.64 -24.07
C VAL A 733 17.46 27.40 -23.73
N TYR A 734 17.47 28.34 -22.79
CA TYR A 734 18.59 29.24 -22.42
C TYR A 734 19.92 29.11 -23.21
N SER A 735 20.94 28.36 -22.76
CA SER A 735 22.20 28.17 -23.50
C SER A 735 22.19 26.99 -24.48
N ALA A 736 21.06 26.29 -24.56
CA ALA A 736 20.81 25.06 -25.30
C ALA A 736 21.77 23.90 -25.04
N SER A 737 22.64 23.97 -24.02
CA SER A 737 23.68 22.95 -23.83
C SER A 737 23.10 21.56 -23.53
N GLN A 738 22.02 21.49 -22.75
CA GLN A 738 21.32 20.23 -22.46
C GLN A 738 20.55 19.74 -23.69
N SER A 739 19.74 20.59 -24.31
CA SER A 739 19.00 20.30 -25.55
C SER A 739 19.90 19.78 -26.67
N ARG A 740 21.07 20.42 -26.88
CA ARG A 740 22.09 19.96 -27.84
C ARG A 740 22.67 18.60 -27.46
N THR A 741 22.92 18.37 -26.17
CA THR A 741 23.40 17.08 -25.67
C THR A 741 22.37 15.96 -25.87
N VAL A 742 21.07 16.23 -25.71
CA VAL A 742 19.98 15.28 -25.99
C VAL A 742 20.02 14.81 -27.44
N PHE A 743 20.12 15.72 -28.40
CA PHE A 743 20.26 15.36 -29.82
C PHE A 743 21.57 14.62 -30.12
N GLN A 744 22.69 15.06 -29.55
CA GLN A 744 23.96 14.34 -29.67
C GLN A 744 23.84 12.89 -29.17
N GLN A 745 23.12 12.65 -28.07
CA GLN A 745 22.90 11.32 -27.54
C GLN A 745 21.98 10.47 -28.42
N TRP A 746 20.86 11.02 -28.90
CA TRP A 746 19.97 10.32 -29.84
C TRP A 746 20.71 9.87 -31.11
N PHE A 747 21.59 10.71 -31.65
CA PHE A 747 22.40 10.41 -32.84
C PHE A 747 23.66 9.57 -32.53
N GLY A 748 23.92 9.24 -31.25
CA GLY A 748 25.06 8.42 -30.85
C GLY A 748 26.41 9.11 -30.98
N VAL A 749 26.45 10.44 -30.89
CA VAL A 749 27.69 11.23 -30.85
C VAL A 749 28.52 10.81 -29.63
N PRO A 750 29.84 10.59 -29.75
CA PRO A 750 30.71 10.20 -28.65
C PRO A 750 30.66 11.16 -27.45
N ARG A 751 30.72 10.60 -26.23
CA ARG A 751 30.56 11.33 -24.96
C ARG A 751 31.52 12.50 -24.76
N ASN A 752 32.74 12.41 -25.28
CA ASN A 752 33.75 13.48 -25.20
C ASN A 752 33.39 14.72 -26.06
N LYS A 753 32.41 14.62 -26.96
CA LYS A 753 31.91 15.73 -27.77
C LYS A 753 30.61 16.34 -27.23
N TRP A 754 30.09 15.84 -26.10
CA TRP A 754 28.86 16.36 -25.51
C TRP A 754 29.06 17.75 -24.90
N PHE A 755 28.09 18.64 -25.08
CA PHE A 755 28.11 19.98 -24.47
C PHE A 755 27.98 19.93 -22.94
N VAL A 756 27.29 18.90 -22.42
CA VAL A 756 27.17 18.65 -20.99
C VAL A 756 27.56 17.20 -20.72
N ASN A 757 28.43 16.96 -19.75
CA ASN A 757 28.84 15.61 -19.34
C ASN A 757 27.78 14.94 -18.45
N GLU A 758 26.54 14.86 -18.95
CA GLU A 758 25.37 14.28 -18.30
C GLU A 758 24.64 13.38 -19.31
N SER A 759 24.19 12.19 -18.88
CA SER A 759 23.36 11.31 -19.72
C SER A 759 21.90 11.64 -19.49
N HIS A 760 21.19 12.00 -20.57
CA HIS A 760 19.79 12.44 -20.53
C HIS A 760 18.88 11.43 -21.22
N VAL A 761 19.33 10.88 -22.36
CA VAL A 761 18.57 9.96 -23.20
C VAL A 761 19.48 8.86 -23.76
N GLN A 762 18.87 7.75 -24.19
CA GLN A 762 19.57 6.68 -24.90
C GLN A 762 19.63 6.98 -26.40
N LYS A 763 20.58 6.36 -27.11
CA LYS A 763 20.68 6.42 -28.57
C LYS A 763 19.40 5.90 -29.21
N LEU A 764 18.89 6.59 -30.21
CA LEU A 764 17.70 6.14 -30.94
C LEU A 764 18.04 4.99 -31.91
N PRO A 765 17.12 4.02 -32.09
CA PRO A 765 17.24 3.02 -33.15
C PRO A 765 17.34 3.68 -34.53
N ALA A 766 18.01 3.01 -35.47
CA ALA A 766 18.20 3.52 -36.84
C ALA A 766 16.87 3.84 -37.54
N THR A 767 15.82 3.08 -37.26
CA THR A 767 14.45 3.31 -37.78
C THR A 767 13.89 4.66 -37.34
N LYS A 768 14.09 5.04 -36.07
CA LYS A 768 13.61 6.33 -35.52
C LYS A 768 14.46 7.51 -35.99
N LEU A 769 15.77 7.31 -36.14
CA LEU A 769 16.66 8.31 -36.75
C LEU A 769 16.29 8.59 -38.22
N SER A 770 15.88 7.56 -38.96
CA SER A 770 15.40 7.72 -40.34
C SER A 770 14.13 8.58 -40.42
N ILE A 771 13.20 8.41 -39.47
CA ILE A 771 11.99 9.25 -39.35
C ILE A 771 12.40 10.70 -39.07
N LEU A 772 13.28 10.93 -38.08
CA LEU A 772 13.74 12.29 -37.75
C LEU A 772 14.36 13.01 -38.94
N LYS A 773 15.24 12.34 -39.69
CA LYS A 773 15.92 12.90 -40.87
C LYS A 773 15.00 13.24 -42.04
N LYS A 774 13.76 12.77 -42.05
CA LYS A 774 12.78 13.03 -43.12
C LYS A 774 11.74 14.08 -42.73
N ALA A 775 11.54 14.30 -41.44
CA ALA A 775 10.49 15.17 -40.92
C ALA A 775 10.95 16.64 -40.86
N ARG A 776 10.00 17.56 -41.00
CA ARG A 776 10.17 18.97 -40.64
C ARG A 776 10.14 19.10 -39.12
N VAL A 777 11.15 19.72 -38.54
CA VAL A 777 11.33 19.80 -37.08
C VAL A 777 11.03 21.21 -36.59
N TYR A 778 10.17 21.31 -35.59
CA TYR A 778 9.82 22.55 -34.91
C TYR A 778 10.25 22.49 -33.44
N PHE A 779 10.79 23.58 -32.92
CA PHE A 779 11.05 23.76 -31.50
C PHE A 779 10.11 24.81 -30.91
N LEU A 780 9.49 24.49 -29.78
CA LEU A 780 8.66 25.44 -29.05
C LEU A 780 9.13 25.54 -27.59
N PHE A 781 9.51 26.74 -27.18
CA PHE A 781 9.93 27.04 -25.82
C PHE A 781 9.11 28.17 -25.21
N VAL A 782 8.73 28.03 -23.94
CA VAL A 782 8.04 29.09 -23.20
C VAL A 782 8.97 30.29 -23.01
N ILE A 783 10.19 30.03 -22.49
CA ILE A 783 11.22 31.05 -22.31
C ILE A 783 12.57 30.61 -22.90
N GLY A 784 13.49 31.55 -23.02
CA GLY A 784 14.88 31.25 -23.39
C GLY A 784 15.55 32.42 -24.10
N ARG A 785 16.78 32.20 -24.57
CA ARG A 785 17.51 33.20 -25.36
C ARG A 785 17.54 32.81 -26.82
N ARG A 786 17.49 33.82 -27.70
CA ARG A 786 17.54 33.59 -29.15
C ARG A 786 18.85 32.97 -29.60
N ASP A 787 19.99 33.39 -29.06
CA ASP A 787 21.30 32.78 -29.37
C ASP A 787 21.34 31.29 -28.99
N GLY A 788 20.74 30.92 -27.86
CA GLY A 788 20.55 29.52 -27.47
C GLY A 788 19.76 28.74 -28.50
N LEU A 789 18.60 29.26 -28.90
CA LEU A 789 17.77 28.64 -29.94
C LEU A 789 18.50 28.50 -31.27
N THR A 790 19.19 29.55 -31.73
CA THR A 790 19.99 29.54 -32.97
C THR A 790 21.04 28.43 -32.94
N THR A 791 21.82 28.33 -31.86
CA THR A 791 22.84 27.27 -31.76
C THR A 791 22.25 25.85 -31.66
N LEU A 792 21.03 25.71 -31.14
CA LEU A 792 20.31 24.43 -31.16
C LEU A 792 19.88 24.07 -32.58
N THR A 793 19.24 25.00 -33.29
CA THR A 793 18.75 24.78 -34.65
C THR A 793 19.89 24.50 -35.62
N GLU A 794 21.03 25.19 -35.50
CA GLU A 794 22.24 24.93 -36.30
C GLU A 794 22.78 23.51 -36.09
N LEU A 795 22.92 23.08 -34.83
CA LEU A 795 23.41 21.73 -34.52
C LEU A 795 22.45 20.66 -35.07
N VAL A 796 21.15 20.85 -34.86
CA VAL A 796 20.12 19.89 -35.26
C VAL A 796 20.03 19.81 -36.78
N THR A 797 20.12 20.93 -37.49
CA THR A 797 20.24 20.99 -38.96
C THR A 797 21.41 20.17 -39.45
N GLY A 798 22.59 20.32 -38.83
CA GLY A 798 23.78 19.53 -39.16
C GLY A 798 23.63 18.01 -38.89
N LEU A 799 22.95 17.63 -37.81
CA LEU A 799 22.70 16.21 -37.49
C LEU A 799 21.65 15.56 -38.40
N LEU A 800 20.62 16.32 -38.80
CA LEU A 800 19.55 15.85 -39.68
C LEU A 800 19.99 15.79 -41.15
N GLY A 801 20.83 16.74 -41.58
CA GLY A 801 21.27 16.87 -42.96
C GLY A 801 20.29 17.61 -43.88
N HIS A 802 19.39 18.43 -43.32
CA HIS A 802 18.45 19.28 -44.07
C HIS A 802 18.10 20.55 -43.28
N GLU A 803 17.66 21.60 -43.97
CA GLU A 803 17.37 22.93 -43.39
C GLU A 803 15.94 23.10 -42.86
N ASN A 804 15.08 22.07 -42.93
CA ASN A 804 13.71 22.12 -42.40
C ASN A 804 13.64 22.04 -40.86
N VAL A 805 14.32 22.95 -40.17
CA VAL A 805 14.34 23.09 -38.71
C VAL A 805 13.97 24.51 -38.33
N GLN A 806 12.88 24.68 -37.58
CA GLN A 806 12.40 25.98 -37.11
C GLN A 806 12.26 25.97 -35.59
N GLY A 807 12.28 27.15 -34.98
CA GLY A 807 12.15 27.27 -33.54
C GLY A 807 11.52 28.59 -33.12
N HIS A 808 10.77 28.55 -32.03
CA HIS A 808 10.12 29.72 -31.45
C HIS A 808 10.31 29.77 -29.93
N ILE A 809 10.59 30.96 -29.42
CA ILE A 809 10.56 31.27 -27.98
C ILE A 809 9.44 32.28 -27.77
N VAL A 810 8.45 31.92 -26.96
CA VAL A 810 7.26 32.75 -26.73
C VAL A 810 7.63 34.02 -25.95
N ALA A 811 8.38 33.87 -24.87
CA ALA A 811 8.85 34.98 -24.04
C ALA A 811 10.38 35.00 -23.94
N PRO A 812 11.07 35.73 -24.84
CA PRO A 812 12.52 35.86 -24.81
C PRO A 812 13.03 36.45 -23.48
N ASP A 813 14.12 35.88 -22.96
CA ASP A 813 14.82 36.27 -21.71
C ASP A 813 16.27 36.65 -22.01
N GLU A 814 16.45 37.81 -22.64
CA GLU A 814 17.71 38.26 -23.25
C GLU A 814 18.68 38.94 -22.26
N MET A 815 18.16 39.49 -21.16
CA MET A 815 18.88 40.42 -20.30
C MET A 815 18.95 39.97 -18.85
N SER A 816 20.11 40.18 -18.24
CA SER A 816 20.27 40.00 -16.79
C SER A 816 19.47 41.03 -16.02
N CYS A 817 18.81 40.62 -14.92
CA CYS A 817 18.15 41.57 -14.02
C CYS A 817 19.12 42.61 -13.41
N PHE A 818 20.43 42.33 -13.42
CA PHE A 818 21.48 43.25 -12.99
C PHE A 818 22.06 44.09 -14.14
N ARG A 819 21.23 44.50 -15.08
CA ARG A 819 21.54 45.50 -16.11
C ARG A 819 20.48 46.60 -16.08
N ALA A 820 20.89 47.85 -16.23
CA ALA A 820 19.98 49.00 -16.23
C ALA A 820 18.83 48.83 -17.23
N ALA A 821 19.12 48.30 -18.43
CA ALA A 821 18.12 48.03 -19.47
C ALA A 821 17.03 47.02 -19.09
N ALA A 822 17.21 46.23 -18.02
CA ALA A 822 16.19 45.30 -17.54
C ALA A 822 15.08 45.99 -16.72
N GLY A 823 15.26 47.25 -16.33
CA GLY A 823 14.23 48.05 -15.63
C GLY A 823 13.89 47.58 -14.21
N VAL A 824 14.69 46.68 -13.61
CA VAL A 824 14.41 46.12 -12.27
C VAL A 824 14.74 47.12 -11.15
N PHE A 825 15.78 47.93 -11.33
CA PHE A 825 16.30 48.87 -10.33
C PHE A 825 16.21 50.31 -10.84
N GLU A 826 16.01 51.25 -9.93
CA GLU A 826 15.84 52.68 -10.24
C GLU A 826 17.15 53.35 -10.68
N ASP A 827 18.29 52.92 -10.13
CA ASP A 827 19.60 53.49 -10.41
C ASP A 827 20.73 52.43 -10.42
N ASN A 828 21.88 52.82 -10.99
CA ASN A 828 23.03 51.93 -11.14
C ASN A 828 23.68 51.53 -9.80
N ALA A 829 23.62 52.38 -8.77
CA ALA A 829 24.20 52.09 -7.46
C ALA A 829 23.35 51.05 -6.72
N SER A 830 22.03 51.20 -6.73
CA SER A 830 21.07 50.21 -6.19
C SER A 830 21.19 48.85 -6.88
N MET A 831 21.36 48.84 -8.21
CA MET A 831 21.63 47.64 -8.99
C MET A 831 22.96 46.97 -8.60
N ALA A 832 24.04 47.74 -8.49
CA ALA A 832 25.36 47.22 -8.12
C ALA A 832 25.34 46.62 -6.70
N LYS A 833 24.66 47.28 -5.75
CA LYS A 833 24.46 46.77 -4.39
C LYS A 833 23.67 45.47 -4.38
N ALA A 834 22.54 45.43 -5.10
CA ALA A 834 21.73 44.21 -5.24
C ALA A 834 22.54 43.06 -5.83
N ARG A 835 23.35 43.34 -6.86
CA ARG A 835 24.22 42.35 -7.48
C ARG A 835 25.20 41.75 -6.49
N GLN A 836 25.88 42.58 -5.69
CA GLN A 836 26.82 42.13 -4.66
C GLN A 836 26.12 41.26 -3.61
N ALA A 837 24.93 41.66 -3.16
CA ALA A 837 24.14 40.89 -2.19
C ALA A 837 23.76 39.51 -2.73
N PHE A 838 23.35 39.41 -4.00
CA PHE A 838 22.99 38.13 -4.62
C PHE A 838 24.20 37.28 -5.01
N GLU A 839 25.34 37.88 -5.33
CA GLU A 839 26.60 37.13 -5.50
C GLU A 839 27.06 36.52 -4.16
N TRP A 840 26.96 37.28 -3.06
CA TRP A 840 27.21 36.77 -1.71
C TRP A 840 26.24 35.63 -1.34
N ALA A 841 24.94 35.83 -1.55
CA ALA A 841 23.92 34.82 -1.30
C ALA A 841 24.15 33.56 -2.16
N GLY A 842 24.54 33.73 -3.43
CA GLY A 842 24.92 32.64 -4.33
C GLY A 842 26.10 31.83 -3.80
N ARG A 843 27.13 32.47 -3.22
CA ARG A 843 28.27 31.77 -2.60
C ARG A 843 27.83 30.95 -1.40
N LYS A 844 26.89 31.46 -0.61
CA LYS A 844 26.27 30.72 0.51
C LYS A 844 25.48 29.52 -0.04
N ALA A 845 24.60 29.74 -1.00
CA ALA A 845 23.78 28.70 -1.63
C ALA A 845 24.61 27.56 -2.25
N LEU A 846 25.81 27.87 -2.78
CA LEU A 846 26.69 26.88 -3.41
C LEU A 846 27.81 26.33 -2.50
N ALA A 847 27.81 26.64 -1.21
CA ALA A 847 28.92 26.26 -0.32
C ALA A 847 29.18 24.74 -0.29
N ASP A 848 28.13 23.91 -0.39
CA ASP A 848 28.24 22.44 -0.44
C ASP A 848 28.94 21.93 -1.72
N LYS A 849 28.93 22.73 -2.80
CA LYS A 849 29.49 22.34 -4.10
C LYS A 849 30.94 22.77 -4.26
N ARG A 850 31.45 23.66 -3.40
CA ARG A 850 32.78 24.27 -3.52
C ARG A 850 33.89 23.23 -3.66
N ASP A 851 33.86 22.20 -2.81
CA ASP A 851 34.88 21.16 -2.75
C ASP A 851 34.89 20.29 -4.04
N ARG A 852 33.73 20.11 -4.68
CA ARG A 852 33.57 19.31 -5.91
C ARG A 852 33.83 20.09 -7.19
N TRP A 853 33.45 21.38 -7.22
CA TRP A 853 33.41 22.17 -8.45
C TRP A 853 34.61 23.08 -8.65
N GLY A 854 35.35 23.40 -7.58
CA GLY A 854 36.43 24.37 -7.61
C GLY A 854 35.94 25.82 -7.73
N ALA A 855 36.80 26.79 -7.41
CA ALA A 855 36.42 28.20 -7.28
C ALA A 855 35.88 28.80 -8.59
N LYS A 856 36.59 28.63 -9.71
CA LYS A 856 36.22 29.18 -11.03
C LYS A 856 34.81 28.76 -11.48
N LYS A 857 34.44 27.53 -11.18
CA LYS A 857 33.15 26.94 -11.57
C LYS A 857 32.01 27.40 -10.65
N ILE A 858 32.30 27.88 -9.44
CA ILE A 858 31.35 28.48 -8.50
C ILE A 858 31.09 29.94 -8.90
N GLU A 859 32.14 30.71 -9.20
CA GLU A 859 32.03 32.11 -9.61
C GLU A 859 31.12 32.30 -10.82
N THR A 860 31.18 31.39 -11.79
CA THR A 860 30.35 31.41 -13.00
C THR A 860 28.91 30.97 -12.77
N ARG A 861 28.49 30.71 -11.53
CA ARG A 861 27.15 30.20 -11.18
C ARG A 861 26.48 30.91 -10.02
N LEU A 862 26.97 32.05 -9.57
CA LEU A 862 26.40 32.77 -8.43
C LEU A 862 25.02 33.35 -8.75
N LEU A 863 24.84 33.84 -9.97
CA LEU A 863 23.60 34.49 -10.43
C LEU A 863 22.83 33.61 -11.43
N GLY A 864 22.82 32.30 -11.19
CA GLY A 864 22.38 31.29 -12.16
C GLY A 864 23.55 30.72 -12.98
N TYR A 865 23.36 29.60 -13.65
CA TYR A 865 24.43 28.90 -14.36
C TYR A 865 24.87 29.71 -15.58
N GLY A 866 26.11 30.18 -15.57
CA GLY A 866 26.65 31.15 -16.54
C GLY A 866 26.49 32.62 -16.10
N ASN A 867 26.07 32.88 -14.86
CA ASN A 867 25.68 34.19 -14.32
C ASN A 867 24.72 35.03 -15.19
N PRO A 868 23.67 34.42 -15.74
CA PRO A 868 22.70 35.16 -16.54
C PRO A 868 21.86 36.15 -15.74
N GLY A 869 21.61 35.90 -14.45
CA GLY A 869 20.72 36.70 -13.63
C GLY A 869 19.26 36.64 -14.07
N GLY A 870 18.77 35.45 -14.45
CA GLY A 870 17.38 35.25 -14.84
C GLY A 870 16.42 35.26 -13.65
N LEU A 871 15.15 35.60 -13.89
CA LEU A 871 14.10 35.71 -12.87
C LEU A 871 12.85 34.89 -13.21
N ASN A 872 13.02 33.72 -13.82
CA ASN A 872 11.92 32.85 -14.20
C ASN A 872 11.73 31.70 -13.19
N VAL A 873 10.49 31.45 -12.77
CA VAL A 873 10.12 30.37 -11.85
C VAL A 873 8.86 29.69 -12.36
N PHE A 874 8.90 28.38 -12.59
CA PHE A 874 7.70 27.60 -12.95
C PHE A 874 7.12 26.98 -11.69
N PHE A 875 5.79 26.82 -11.63
CA PHE A 875 5.14 26.30 -10.43
C PHE A 875 5.63 24.88 -10.04
N TYR A 876 6.21 24.11 -10.97
CA TYR A 876 6.75 22.77 -10.72
C TYR A 876 8.29 22.68 -10.72
N ASN A 877 9.02 23.69 -11.19
CA ASN A 877 10.48 23.65 -11.34
C ASN A 877 11.09 25.06 -11.46
N VAL A 878 12.40 25.19 -11.20
CA VAL A 878 13.15 26.44 -11.42
C VAL A 878 14.29 26.21 -12.41
N PRO A 879 14.39 26.99 -13.50
CA PRO A 879 15.52 26.96 -14.42
C PRO A 879 16.86 27.23 -13.73
N THR A 880 17.93 26.59 -14.17
CA THR A 880 19.28 26.84 -13.63
C THR A 880 19.80 28.24 -13.97
N SER A 881 19.24 28.90 -14.98
CA SER A 881 19.53 30.29 -15.30
C SER A 881 18.93 31.27 -14.29
N THR A 882 17.99 30.85 -13.47
CA THR A 882 17.45 31.72 -12.41
C THR A 882 18.51 31.96 -11.35
N VAL A 883 18.50 33.16 -10.75
CA VAL A 883 19.44 33.54 -9.69
C VAL A 883 19.56 32.44 -8.63
N THR A 884 20.78 31.96 -8.39
CA THR A 884 21.03 30.71 -7.66
C THR A 884 20.51 30.72 -6.23
N ALA A 885 20.57 31.87 -5.57
CA ALA A 885 20.08 32.05 -4.19
C ALA A 885 18.58 31.75 -4.03
N LEU A 886 17.78 31.88 -5.10
CA LEU A 886 16.34 31.62 -5.08
C LEU A 886 16.01 30.13 -5.00
N TRP A 887 16.83 29.25 -5.57
CA TRP A 887 16.45 27.84 -5.77
C TRP A 887 17.42 26.81 -5.20
N GLN A 888 18.67 27.19 -4.91
CA GLN A 888 19.67 26.29 -4.35
C GLN A 888 19.81 26.49 -2.84
N SER A 889 19.72 25.40 -2.08
CA SER A 889 20.02 25.37 -0.64
C SER A 889 21.41 24.79 -0.37
N SER A 890 21.98 25.10 0.81
CA SER A 890 23.25 24.52 1.28
C SER A 890 23.18 24.14 2.75
N GLN A 891 23.65 22.93 3.07
CA GLN A 891 23.78 22.44 4.46
C GLN A 891 25.05 22.95 5.16
N LYS A 892 26.10 23.28 4.41
CA LYS A 892 27.39 23.81 4.90
C LYS A 892 27.28 25.27 5.32
N SER A 893 26.50 26.08 4.60
CA SER A 893 26.25 27.49 4.95
C SER A 893 24.91 27.73 5.63
N SER A 894 24.06 26.69 5.71
CA SER A 894 22.66 26.79 6.18
C SER A 894 21.78 27.71 5.34
N TRP A 895 22.15 28.00 4.08
CA TRP A 895 21.32 28.76 3.17
C TRP A 895 20.08 27.98 2.74
N MET A 896 18.91 28.57 2.90
CA MET A 896 17.62 28.03 2.49
C MET A 896 17.15 28.71 1.20
N ALA A 897 16.70 27.93 0.22
CA ALA A 897 16.09 28.45 -1.00
C ALA A 897 14.61 28.77 -0.79
N LEU A 898 14.11 29.80 -1.48
CA LEU A 898 12.68 30.10 -1.53
C LEU A 898 11.93 29.12 -2.44
N PHE A 899 12.50 28.82 -3.61
CA PHE A 899 11.95 27.95 -4.64
C PHE A 899 12.84 26.70 -4.85
N PRO A 900 12.89 25.77 -3.88
CA PRO A 900 13.74 24.59 -4.00
C PRO A 900 13.32 23.73 -5.20
N ARG A 901 14.28 23.35 -6.04
CA ARG A 901 14.04 22.48 -7.20
C ARG A 901 13.70 21.05 -6.80
N ARG A 902 12.94 20.37 -7.65
CA ARG A 902 12.71 18.93 -7.57
C ARG A 902 14.00 18.14 -7.80
N ARG A 903 14.22 17.09 -7.03
CA ARG A 903 15.27 16.10 -7.22
C ARG A 903 14.87 15.20 -8.38
N ARG A 904 15.82 14.98 -9.29
CA ARG A 904 15.71 13.97 -10.33
C ARG A 904 15.98 12.62 -9.65
N GLU A 905 14.96 12.00 -9.07
CA GLU A 905 15.00 10.60 -8.59
C GLU A 905 14.43 9.66 -9.64
#